data_AF-A0AAW8GBM8-F1
#
_entry.id   AF-A0AAW8GBM8-F1
#
_cell.length_a   1.000
_cell.length_b   1.000
_cell.length_c   1.000
_cell.angle_alpha   90.00
_cell.angle_beta   90.00
_cell.angle_gamma   90.00
#
_symmetry.space_group_name_H-M   'P 1'
#
loop_
_entity.id
_entity.type
_entity.pdbx_description
1 polymer ?
#
loop_
_entity_poly.entity_id
_entity_poly.type
_entity_poly.pdbx_seq_one_letter_code
_entity_poly.pdbx_strand_id
1 'polypeptide(L)'
;MLHTLRARRGLAVAPHHLAAQAGRDVLRDGGTAVEACVAIAATLAVVYPHMTGIGGDGFWLIREPDGRVHAIDACGRSAQAATLDFYAGLSAIPWRGPGAANTVAGAVSGWAQALTGQGNRLPLARLLEDAIHHARAGVPVTAGGAQIALAKGAELRVQPGAWAATFEPDGMPLREGELLRQPALAATLQRLADAGLDDYYRGELARSIAADLAALGSPLVLADLQAHRAQASTPLHVRVRDATLYNHAPPTQGLASLLILALFDRLEVAQGESFAHLHGLVEATKQAFLVRDAHVGDPDWMTMDAQALLDDAAALDAMAARIDPAQALPWPQPSQAGDTCWFGALDARGQAVSCIQSTYFEFGSGLVLPGSGITWQNRGCSFRLAGDGWNALKPGRKPFHTLNPALAVFDDGSVMSYGTMGGEGQPQTQAAVFSRYARFGMPLQQAVSAPRWLLGRTWGEDSTSLKLEDRFDPALIDALRAAGHAVELLPAYTSVMGHAGALVREVDGTLSGAVDPRSDGVVARMVSALLRARCALAMLACLLVPAAQAATPQAQEAPIPVVVDNDFGTDIDDGFALSLVLASPRLRPLLVTTTYGDTRLRAGLVAQLLQDTGHTRVPVAAGPAVGTREGEIGQAGWLRDADRPVRADGVEAMLRVLRQRPAGQVTLLALGPLTTVQAALKRDPAAFARLRRVVLMGGSLRRGYGPVAGTNSDTPSAEYNIKLAPQALRELLASGVPVEVQPLDSTEIALPADLQARIFAAPTPYAGPLSKLYALWAARSPWGTTPTLFDVVPVARLLDPAVCTPVPLHVTVDDDGMTREGQGAPNASACLDVDKARVLALVASTLAPAAKAAQVQP
;
A
#
# COMPACT_ATOMS: atom_id res chain seq x y z
N MET A 1 -6.65 -6.34 -2.81
CA MET A 1 -6.76 -7.75 -2.39
C MET A 1 -6.55 -7.84 -0.89
N LEU A 2 -7.41 -8.57 -0.18
CA LEU A 2 -7.30 -8.87 1.25
C LEU A 2 -6.76 -10.30 1.44
N HIS A 3 -5.52 -10.57 1.01
CA HIS A 3 -4.90 -11.90 1.20
C HIS A 3 -3.72 -11.84 2.14
N THR A 4 -3.65 -12.81 3.07
CA THR A 4 -2.49 -13.02 3.93
C THR A 4 -1.27 -13.38 3.08
N LEU A 5 -0.23 -12.56 3.16
CA LEU A 5 1.02 -12.82 2.44
C LEU A 5 1.83 -13.86 3.19
N ARG A 6 2.42 -14.82 2.46
CA ARG A 6 3.22 -15.91 3.04
C ARG A 6 4.64 -15.98 2.47
N ALA A 7 5.58 -16.42 3.31
CA ALA A 7 6.98 -16.67 2.98
C ALA A 7 7.58 -17.77 3.88
N ARG A 8 8.84 -18.16 3.64
CA ARG A 8 9.58 -19.13 4.48
C ARG A 8 10.94 -18.65 4.99
N ARG A 9 11.39 -17.47 4.58
CA ARG A 9 12.74 -16.97 4.89
C ARG A 9 12.75 -15.65 5.65
N GLY A 10 11.77 -14.80 5.39
CA GLY A 10 11.64 -13.55 6.09
C GLY A 10 10.45 -12.74 5.61
N LEU A 11 9.83 -12.03 6.54
CA LEU A 11 8.76 -11.08 6.32
C LEU A 11 9.05 -9.81 7.13
N ALA A 12 8.81 -8.66 6.51
CA ALA A 12 8.80 -7.37 7.17
C ALA A 12 7.44 -6.69 6.89
N VAL A 13 6.89 -6.02 7.90
CA VAL A 13 5.69 -5.19 7.75
C VAL A 13 5.92 -3.83 8.38
N ALA A 14 5.49 -2.78 7.69
CA ALA A 14 5.59 -1.41 8.15
C ALA A 14 4.44 -0.57 7.54
N PRO A 15 4.04 0.56 8.16
CA PRO A 15 2.96 1.42 7.68
C PRO A 15 3.34 2.24 6.44
N HIS A 16 4.57 2.11 5.96
CA HIS A 16 5.04 2.70 4.72
C HIS A 16 5.82 1.66 3.89
N HIS A 17 5.49 1.55 2.62
CA HIS A 17 6.03 0.52 1.74
C HIS A 17 7.57 0.55 1.60
N LEU A 18 8.19 1.73 1.47
CA LEU A 18 9.66 1.86 1.41
C LEU A 18 10.35 1.32 2.67
N ALA A 19 9.76 1.52 3.85
CA ALA A 19 10.33 1.01 5.09
C ALA A 19 10.22 -0.52 5.17
N ALA A 20 9.07 -1.09 4.79
CA ALA A 20 8.92 -2.54 4.71
C ALA A 20 9.92 -3.17 3.73
N GLN A 21 10.19 -2.50 2.61
CA GLN A 21 11.19 -2.93 1.63
C GLN A 21 12.63 -2.88 2.18
N ALA A 22 13.00 -1.83 2.91
CA ALA A 22 14.30 -1.74 3.59
C ALA A 22 14.51 -2.92 4.55
N GLY A 23 13.50 -3.23 5.38
CA GLY A 23 13.54 -4.40 6.27
C GLY A 23 13.68 -5.73 5.52
N ARG A 24 12.91 -5.92 4.44
CA ARG A 24 13.05 -7.10 3.56
C ARG A 24 14.45 -7.20 2.97
N ASP A 25 15.04 -6.10 2.54
CA ASP A 25 16.35 -6.10 1.89
C ASP A 25 17.47 -6.40 2.89
N VAL A 26 17.37 -5.93 4.12
CA VAL A 26 18.26 -6.37 5.21
C VAL A 26 18.13 -7.89 5.47
N LEU A 27 16.91 -8.43 5.55
CA LEU A 27 16.70 -9.87 5.68
C LEU A 27 17.28 -10.65 4.48
N ARG A 28 17.13 -10.10 3.28
CA ARG A 28 17.68 -10.67 2.04
C ARG A 28 19.20 -10.72 2.04
N ASP A 29 19.84 -9.71 2.62
CA ASP A 29 21.30 -9.60 2.71
C ASP A 29 21.87 -10.41 3.88
N GLY A 30 21.04 -11.20 4.57
CA GLY A 30 21.43 -12.14 5.63
C GLY A 30 21.25 -11.63 7.05
N GLY A 31 20.70 -10.42 7.21
CA GLY A 31 20.38 -9.83 8.51
C GLY A 31 19.27 -10.56 9.26
N THR A 32 19.20 -10.29 10.56
CA THR A 32 18.18 -10.79 11.49
C THR A 32 16.89 -9.96 11.45
N ALA A 33 15.83 -10.46 12.09
CA ALA A 33 14.59 -9.69 12.28
C ALA A 33 14.84 -8.38 13.05
N VAL A 34 15.75 -8.39 14.04
CA VAL A 34 16.16 -7.18 14.77
C VAL A 34 16.83 -6.16 13.85
N GLU A 35 17.81 -6.58 13.04
CA GLU A 35 18.48 -5.70 12.09
C GLU A 35 17.51 -5.12 11.05
N ALA A 36 16.55 -5.95 10.59
CA ALA A 36 15.49 -5.51 9.69
C ALA A 36 14.60 -4.44 10.33
N CYS A 37 14.24 -4.59 11.60
CA CYS A 37 13.48 -3.59 12.35
C CYS A 37 14.28 -2.28 12.54
N VAL A 38 15.60 -2.32 12.71
CA VAL A 38 16.42 -1.09 12.75
C VAL A 38 16.38 -0.35 11.41
N ALA A 39 16.51 -1.07 10.29
CA ALA A 39 16.39 -0.47 8.96
C ALA A 39 14.99 0.12 8.72
N ILE A 40 13.93 -0.61 9.09
CA ILE A 40 12.55 -0.11 9.03
C ILE A 40 12.40 1.18 9.85
N ALA A 41 12.87 1.18 11.10
CA ALA A 41 12.77 2.32 12.01
C ALA A 41 13.48 3.57 11.47
N ALA A 42 14.69 3.38 10.92
CA ALA A 42 15.47 4.45 10.30
C ALA A 42 14.79 5.00 9.04
N THR A 43 14.29 4.12 8.16
CA THR A 43 13.58 4.54 6.96
C THR A 43 12.28 5.26 7.30
N LEU A 44 11.50 4.78 8.30
CA LEU A 44 10.28 5.45 8.76
C LEU A 44 10.54 6.87 9.27
N ALA A 45 11.68 7.13 9.92
CA ALA A 45 12.06 8.47 10.36
C ALA A 45 12.21 9.48 9.20
N VAL A 46 12.34 8.99 7.97
CA VAL A 46 12.49 9.80 6.75
C VAL A 46 11.20 9.82 5.93
N VAL A 47 10.59 8.65 5.70
CA VAL A 47 9.45 8.50 4.78
C VAL A 47 8.10 8.76 5.45
N TYR A 48 8.06 8.75 6.79
CA TYR A 48 6.83 8.91 7.57
C TYR A 48 7.03 9.89 8.75
N PRO A 49 7.63 11.08 8.50
CA PRO A 49 8.14 11.97 9.56
C PRO A 49 7.03 12.65 10.37
N HIS A 50 5.79 12.61 9.89
CA HIS A 50 4.64 13.13 10.62
C HIS A 50 4.29 12.26 11.83
N MET A 51 4.79 11.02 11.95
CA MET A 51 4.41 10.12 13.07
C MET A 51 5.59 9.65 13.92
N THR A 52 6.77 9.55 13.32
CA THR A 52 7.93 8.94 13.94
C THR A 52 9.22 9.54 13.41
N GLY A 53 10.29 9.42 14.19
CA GLY A 53 11.56 10.05 13.88
C GLY A 53 12.66 9.64 14.85
N ILE A 54 13.90 9.93 14.51
CA ILE A 54 15.05 9.71 15.41
C ILE A 54 15.07 10.67 16.60
N GLY A 55 14.24 11.72 16.58
CA GLY A 55 13.96 12.61 17.72
C GLY A 55 12.82 12.13 18.61
N GLY A 56 12.40 10.86 18.48
CA GLY A 56 11.36 10.22 19.29
C GLY A 56 11.88 9.10 20.21
N ASP A 57 10.95 8.33 20.75
CA ASP A 57 11.19 7.16 21.60
C ASP A 57 10.78 5.86 20.90
N GLY A 58 11.22 4.71 21.43
CA GLY A 58 10.84 3.40 20.90
C GLY A 58 10.80 2.28 21.93
N PHE A 59 10.00 1.26 21.66
CA PHE A 59 9.87 0.07 22.51
C PHE A 59 9.85 -1.20 21.66
N TRP A 60 10.47 -2.26 22.18
CA TRP A 60 10.67 -3.51 21.46
C TRP A 60 10.21 -4.69 22.30
N LEU A 61 9.57 -5.66 21.65
CA LEU A 61 9.47 -7.05 22.10
C LEU A 61 10.17 -7.95 21.10
N ILE A 62 11.04 -8.80 21.62
CA ILE A 62 11.84 -9.72 20.82
C ILE A 62 11.65 -11.12 21.38
N ARG A 63 11.17 -12.02 20.52
CA ARG A 63 11.16 -13.45 20.77
C ARG A 63 12.35 -14.07 20.04
N GLU A 64 13.23 -14.68 20.82
CA GLU A 64 14.40 -15.40 20.32
C GLU A 64 14.06 -16.82 19.88
N PRO A 65 14.89 -17.42 19.00
CA PRO A 65 14.72 -18.79 18.54
C PRO A 65 14.69 -19.84 19.67
N ASP A 66 15.36 -19.55 20.79
CA ASP A 66 15.44 -20.44 21.97
C ASP A 66 14.16 -20.45 22.83
N GLY A 67 13.18 -19.59 22.52
CA GLY A 67 11.96 -19.48 23.31
C GLY A 67 11.86 -18.19 24.14
N ARG A 68 12.98 -17.52 24.41
CA ARG A 68 13.02 -16.38 25.32
C ARG A 68 12.33 -15.16 24.70
N VAL A 69 11.43 -14.53 25.47
CA VAL A 69 10.86 -13.22 25.14
C VAL A 69 11.51 -12.18 26.05
N HIS A 70 12.01 -11.10 25.47
CA HIS A 70 12.57 -9.98 26.22
C HIS A 70 12.16 -8.64 25.59
N ALA A 71 12.32 -7.57 26.35
CA ALA A 71 11.90 -6.23 25.94
C ALA A 71 13.04 -5.22 26.00
N ILE A 72 12.90 -4.14 25.22
CA ILE A 72 13.80 -2.98 25.26
C ILE A 72 12.96 -1.72 25.49
N ASP A 73 13.26 -1.06 26.59
CA ASP A 73 12.75 0.25 26.95
C ASP A 73 13.72 1.33 26.46
N ALA A 74 13.32 2.05 25.41
CA ALA A 74 14.05 3.21 24.92
C ALA A 74 13.22 4.49 25.09
N CYS A 75 12.66 4.66 26.29
CA CYS A 75 11.96 5.86 26.73
C CYS A 75 12.93 6.89 27.32
N GLY A 76 12.97 8.09 26.75
CA GLY A 76 13.72 9.20 27.33
C GLY A 76 13.06 9.77 28.58
N ARG A 77 13.91 10.15 29.54
CA ARG A 77 13.51 10.87 30.76
C ARG A 77 13.34 12.37 30.46
N SER A 78 12.51 13.03 31.26
CA SER A 78 12.41 14.50 31.24
C SER A 78 13.73 15.16 31.62
N ALA A 79 13.98 16.33 31.03
CA ALA A 79 15.14 17.15 31.32
C ALA A 79 15.22 17.46 32.83
N GLN A 80 16.43 17.59 33.37
CA GLN A 80 16.58 18.02 34.76
C GLN A 80 15.99 19.43 35.00
N ALA A 81 16.00 20.28 33.97
CA ALA A 81 15.43 21.63 34.03
C ALA A 81 13.89 21.67 33.86
N ALA A 82 13.24 20.57 33.48
CA ALA A 82 11.79 20.49 33.33
C ALA A 82 11.10 20.39 34.71
N THR A 83 11.04 21.52 35.41
CA THR A 83 10.45 21.68 36.75
C THR A 83 9.10 22.38 36.69
N LEU A 84 8.31 22.33 37.77
CA LEU A 84 7.08 23.14 37.85
C LEU A 84 7.36 24.64 37.70
N ASP A 85 8.49 25.11 38.22
CA ASP A 85 8.91 26.52 38.09
C ASP A 85 9.20 26.91 36.64
N PHE A 86 9.78 26.01 35.84
CA PHE A 86 9.97 26.24 34.39
C PHE A 86 8.64 26.47 33.67
N TYR A 87 7.57 25.83 34.13
CA TYR A 87 6.22 25.96 33.57
C TYR A 87 5.31 26.89 34.39
N ALA A 88 5.88 27.75 35.24
CA ALA A 88 5.10 28.64 36.10
C ALA A 88 4.13 29.50 35.27
N GLY A 89 2.86 29.54 35.71
CA GLY A 89 1.78 30.26 35.03
C GLY A 89 1.05 29.47 33.93
N LEU A 90 1.46 28.23 33.64
CA LEU A 90 0.76 27.34 32.72
C LEU A 90 -0.10 26.32 33.47
N SER A 91 -1.26 25.98 32.90
CA SER A 91 -2.15 24.94 33.42
C SER A 91 -1.78 23.52 32.94
N ALA A 92 -1.09 23.42 31.81
CA ALA A 92 -0.56 22.18 31.23
C ALA A 92 0.69 22.48 30.41
N ILE A 93 1.49 21.44 30.16
CA ILE A 93 2.64 21.55 29.25
C ILE A 93 2.10 21.78 27.82
N PRO A 94 2.61 22.79 27.09
CA PRO A 94 2.21 23.03 25.70
C PRO A 94 2.44 21.80 24.83
N TRP A 95 1.59 21.61 23.82
CA TRP A 95 1.76 20.48 22.90
C TRP A 95 2.84 20.73 21.85
N ARG A 96 3.10 21.99 21.49
CA ARG A 96 4.10 22.39 20.50
C ARG A 96 5.10 23.36 21.12
N GLY A 97 6.21 23.54 20.43
CA GLY A 97 7.23 24.50 20.79
C GLY A 97 8.22 23.99 21.83
N PRO A 98 9.12 24.88 22.28
CA PRO A 98 10.31 24.47 23.04
C PRO A 98 9.99 23.86 24.40
N GLY A 99 8.95 24.36 25.07
CA GLY A 99 8.47 23.81 26.33
C GLY A 99 7.90 22.40 26.21
N ALA A 100 7.49 21.97 25.00
CA ALA A 100 7.01 20.62 24.72
C ALA A 100 8.17 19.62 24.48
N ALA A 101 9.30 20.13 23.97
CA ALA A 101 10.52 19.36 23.70
C ALA A 101 11.35 19.17 24.98
N ASN A 102 10.76 18.51 25.99
CA ASN A 102 11.29 18.44 27.35
C ASN A 102 11.77 17.05 27.79
N THR A 103 11.72 16.06 26.91
CA THR A 103 12.21 14.69 27.15
C THR A 103 13.30 14.33 26.15
N VAL A 104 14.30 13.58 26.60
CA VAL A 104 15.34 13.02 25.72
C VAL A 104 14.67 12.12 24.66
N ALA A 105 15.23 12.05 23.46
CA ALA A 105 14.80 11.11 22.43
C ALA A 105 15.53 9.77 22.57
N GLY A 106 14.81 8.68 22.81
CA GLY A 106 15.38 7.36 23.06
C GLY A 106 15.46 6.41 21.87
N ALA A 107 14.83 6.70 20.73
CA ALA A 107 14.73 5.78 19.58
C ALA A 107 16.08 5.18 19.16
N VAL A 108 17.12 6.01 19.00
CA VAL A 108 18.46 5.56 18.56
C VAL A 108 19.14 4.68 19.62
N SER A 109 18.94 4.96 20.91
CA SER A 109 19.46 4.10 21.98
C SER A 109 18.80 2.72 21.99
N GLY A 110 17.51 2.65 21.60
CA GLY A 110 16.80 1.39 21.41
C GLY A 110 17.40 0.55 20.29
N TRP A 111 17.77 1.20 19.17
CA TRP A 111 18.46 0.52 18.06
C TRP A 111 19.83 -0.01 18.51
N ALA A 112 20.60 0.80 19.24
CA ALA A 112 21.89 0.38 19.77
C ALA A 112 21.77 -0.82 20.73
N GLN A 113 20.78 -0.78 21.63
CA GLN A 113 20.51 -1.87 22.57
C GLN A 113 20.08 -3.15 21.85
N ALA A 114 19.19 -3.04 20.85
CA ALA A 114 18.72 -4.21 20.09
C ALA A 114 19.84 -4.91 19.31
N LEU A 115 20.82 -4.14 18.86
CA LEU A 115 21.96 -4.67 18.10
C LEU A 115 23.11 -5.17 18.99
N THR A 116 23.01 -5.01 20.31
CA THR A 116 24.03 -5.48 21.25
C THR A 116 24.01 -7.01 21.32
N GLY A 117 25.19 -7.64 21.24
CA GLY A 117 25.31 -9.10 21.32
C GLY A 117 24.93 -9.88 20.05
N GLN A 118 24.56 -9.20 18.96
CA GLN A 118 24.29 -9.83 17.66
C GLN A 118 25.62 -10.26 17.00
N GLY A 119 25.86 -11.57 16.89
CA GLY A 119 27.02 -12.11 16.16
C GLY A 119 26.86 -11.98 14.64
N ASN A 120 27.96 -11.67 13.92
CA ASN A 120 27.99 -11.53 12.45
C ASN A 120 26.92 -10.60 11.88
N ARG A 121 26.66 -9.49 12.59
CA ARG A 121 25.73 -8.44 12.19
C ARG A 121 26.22 -7.67 10.96
N LEU A 122 25.29 -7.18 10.14
CA LEU A 122 25.53 -6.25 9.04
C LEU A 122 26.01 -4.87 9.55
N PRO A 123 26.93 -4.20 8.82
CA PRO A 123 27.42 -2.86 9.18
C PRO A 123 26.29 -1.84 9.33
N LEU A 124 26.45 -0.84 10.22
CA LEU A 124 25.50 0.27 10.34
C LEU A 124 25.26 0.98 9.00
N ALA A 125 26.31 1.14 8.20
CA ALA A 125 26.21 1.70 6.85
C ALA A 125 25.18 0.98 5.98
N ARG A 126 25.07 -0.36 6.10
CA ARG A 126 24.05 -1.12 5.37
C ARG A 126 22.67 -0.95 6.00
N LEU A 127 22.55 -1.02 7.32
CA LEU A 127 21.26 -0.91 8.01
C LEU A 127 20.59 0.46 7.81
N LEU A 128 21.38 1.52 7.66
CA LEU A 128 20.90 2.89 7.49
C LEU A 128 20.88 3.37 6.03
N GLU A 129 21.37 2.55 5.09
CA GLU A 129 21.58 2.92 3.68
C GLU A 129 20.30 3.45 3.03
N ASP A 130 19.20 2.71 3.15
CA ASP A 130 17.92 3.06 2.52
C ASP A 130 17.36 4.37 3.09
N ALA A 131 17.47 4.57 4.42
CA ALA A 131 17.07 5.81 5.06
C ALA A 131 17.92 7.01 4.60
N ILE A 132 19.24 6.86 4.51
CA ILE A 132 20.17 7.88 4.01
C ILE A 132 19.85 8.23 2.55
N HIS A 133 19.63 7.22 1.72
CA HIS A 133 19.28 7.40 0.31
C HIS A 133 17.98 8.19 0.17
N HIS A 134 16.93 7.75 0.84
CA HIS A 134 15.61 8.39 0.78
C HIS A 134 15.65 9.84 1.31
N ALA A 135 16.40 10.10 2.38
CA ALA A 135 16.52 11.46 2.93
C ALA A 135 17.25 12.40 1.96
N ARG A 136 18.26 11.90 1.24
CA ARG A 136 19.08 12.69 0.32
C ARG A 136 18.43 12.87 -1.05
N ALA A 137 17.96 11.79 -1.66
CA ALA A 137 17.35 11.78 -2.99
C ALA A 137 15.92 12.36 -2.96
N GLY A 138 15.25 12.19 -1.82
CA GLY A 138 13.89 12.59 -1.56
C GLY A 138 12.88 11.49 -1.80
N VAL A 139 11.68 11.67 -1.24
CA VAL A 139 10.59 10.69 -1.30
C VAL A 139 9.29 11.39 -1.70
N PRO A 140 8.45 10.79 -2.57
CA PRO A 140 7.13 11.33 -2.84
C PRO A 140 6.30 11.33 -1.55
N VAL A 141 5.74 12.48 -1.18
CA VAL A 141 4.86 12.61 -0.02
C VAL A 141 3.56 11.85 -0.29
N THR A 142 3.14 11.02 0.67
CA THR A 142 1.90 10.25 0.56
C THR A 142 0.67 11.13 0.78
N ALA A 143 -0.50 10.68 0.33
CA ALA A 143 -1.76 11.40 0.51
C ALA A 143 -2.01 11.73 2.00
N GLY A 144 -1.84 10.74 2.89
CA GLY A 144 -2.00 10.93 4.34
C GLY A 144 -0.96 11.91 4.92
N GLY A 145 0.30 11.81 4.49
CA GLY A 145 1.36 12.73 4.92
C GLY A 145 1.07 14.18 4.50
N ALA A 146 0.60 14.40 3.27
CA ALA A 146 0.23 15.72 2.77
C ALA A 146 -0.98 16.31 3.50
N GLN A 147 -2.00 15.49 3.78
CA GLN A 147 -3.17 15.91 4.54
C GLN A 147 -2.79 16.38 5.96
N ILE A 148 -1.92 15.63 6.65
CA ILE A 148 -1.48 15.99 8.00
C ILE A 148 -0.57 17.23 7.97
N ALA A 149 0.36 17.32 7.01
CA ALA A 149 1.21 18.50 6.85
C ALA A 149 0.37 19.77 6.62
N LEU A 150 -0.66 19.69 5.78
CA LEU A 150 -1.61 20.79 5.56
C LEU A 150 -2.39 21.14 6.83
N ALA A 151 -2.96 20.13 7.49
CA ALA A 151 -3.81 20.32 8.67
C ALA A 151 -3.07 20.93 9.87
N LYS A 152 -1.79 20.61 10.04
CA LYS A 152 -0.96 21.09 11.16
C LYS A 152 -0.04 22.26 10.81
N GLY A 153 0.09 22.62 9.53
CA GLY A 153 1.04 23.63 9.07
C GLY A 153 0.91 24.98 9.80
N ALA A 154 -0.32 25.42 10.11
CA ALA A 154 -0.53 26.69 10.80
C ALA A 154 0.08 26.73 12.23
N GLU A 155 -0.04 25.65 13.00
CA GLU A 155 0.52 25.58 14.36
C GLU A 155 2.01 25.25 14.37
N LEU A 156 2.52 24.58 13.34
CA LEU A 156 3.93 24.17 13.23
C LEU A 156 4.82 25.28 12.65
N ARG A 157 4.31 26.08 11.70
CA ARG A 157 5.05 27.17 11.06
C ARG A 157 5.52 28.26 12.02
N VAL A 158 4.76 28.47 13.10
CA VAL A 158 5.09 29.50 14.11
C VAL A 158 6.11 29.01 15.14
N GLN A 159 6.48 27.73 15.13
CA GLN A 159 7.48 27.19 16.05
C GLN A 159 8.90 27.52 15.56
N PRO A 160 9.86 27.74 16.48
CA PRO A 160 11.24 28.03 16.09
C PRO A 160 11.91 26.79 15.50
N GLY A 161 12.90 27.02 14.62
CA GLY A 161 13.71 25.97 14.00
C GLY A 161 13.55 25.90 12.49
N ALA A 162 13.91 24.76 11.91
CA ALA A 162 13.99 24.56 10.47
C ALA A 162 12.72 23.93 9.86
N TRP A 163 11.55 24.12 10.48
CA TRP A 163 10.27 23.59 10.00
C TRP A 163 10.01 23.99 8.54
N ALA A 164 9.95 25.30 8.30
CA ALA A 164 9.63 25.84 6.98
C ALA A 164 10.64 25.38 5.92
N ALA A 165 11.93 25.38 6.25
CA ALA A 165 12.98 24.93 5.32
C ALA A 165 12.85 23.45 4.90
N THR A 166 12.25 22.61 5.77
CA THR A 166 12.16 21.16 5.54
C THR A 166 10.82 20.74 4.96
N PHE A 167 9.72 21.26 5.51
CA PHE A 167 8.35 20.82 5.19
C PHE A 167 7.54 21.87 4.43
N GLU A 168 8.08 23.08 4.22
CA GLU A 168 7.47 24.16 3.45
C GLU A 168 8.47 24.95 2.58
N PRO A 169 9.29 24.28 1.75
CA PRO A 169 10.42 24.91 1.04
C PRO A 169 10.01 26.09 0.12
N ASP A 170 8.75 26.10 -0.35
CA ASP A 170 8.16 27.19 -1.15
C ASP A 170 7.14 28.04 -0.36
N GLY A 171 7.24 28.02 0.98
CA GLY A 171 6.33 28.75 1.89
C GLY A 171 4.95 28.11 2.05
N MET A 172 4.74 26.91 1.50
CA MET A 172 3.50 26.13 1.60
C MET A 172 3.81 24.68 2.02
N PRO A 173 2.93 24.02 2.81
CA PRO A 173 3.08 22.60 3.12
C PRO A 173 3.20 21.72 1.87
N LEU A 174 4.10 20.74 1.91
CA LEU A 174 4.29 19.77 0.84
C LEU A 174 2.99 19.03 0.50
N ARG A 175 2.74 18.86 -0.80
CA ARG A 175 1.55 18.19 -1.35
C ARG A 175 1.83 16.75 -1.73
N GLU A 176 0.76 15.97 -1.89
CA GLU A 176 0.87 14.59 -2.36
C GLU A 176 1.67 14.51 -3.68
N GLY A 177 2.63 13.59 -3.74
CA GLY A 177 3.49 13.38 -4.89
C GLY A 177 4.67 14.36 -5.00
N GLU A 178 4.69 15.46 -4.25
CA GLU A 178 5.88 16.33 -4.16
C GLU A 178 7.02 15.61 -3.45
N LEU A 179 8.25 16.01 -3.76
CA LEU A 179 9.45 15.32 -3.30
C LEU A 179 9.96 15.94 -2.00
N LEU A 180 9.73 15.28 -0.86
CA LEU A 180 10.31 15.65 0.42
C LEU A 180 11.80 15.29 0.44
N ARG A 181 12.68 16.30 0.54
CA ARG A 181 14.14 16.12 0.71
C ARG A 181 14.56 16.60 2.09
N GLN A 182 15.40 15.81 2.76
CA GLN A 182 15.86 16.07 4.12
C GLN A 182 17.39 15.94 4.18
N PRO A 183 18.16 16.83 3.52
CA PRO A 183 19.61 16.71 3.40
C PRO A 183 20.34 16.75 4.75
N ALA A 184 19.87 17.56 5.71
CA ALA A 184 20.43 17.59 7.06
C ALA A 184 20.23 16.25 7.79
N LEU A 185 19.03 15.67 7.71
CA LEU A 185 18.77 14.35 8.28
C LEU A 185 19.58 13.24 7.60
N ALA A 186 19.78 13.33 6.28
CA ALA A 186 20.66 12.41 5.55
C ALA A 186 22.10 12.47 6.04
N ALA A 187 22.62 13.67 6.33
CA ALA A 187 23.96 13.86 6.90
C ALA A 187 24.03 13.31 8.34
N THR A 188 22.98 13.51 9.14
CA THR A 188 22.86 12.93 10.48
C THR A 188 22.88 11.40 10.44
N LEU A 189 22.07 10.78 9.59
CA LEU A 189 22.04 9.32 9.44
C LEU A 189 23.37 8.76 8.91
N GLN A 190 24.02 9.47 7.98
CA GLN A 190 25.37 9.12 7.51
C GLN A 190 26.38 9.17 8.66
N ARG A 191 26.34 10.21 9.48
CA ARG A 191 27.21 10.33 10.66
C ARG A 191 26.99 9.18 11.64
N LEU A 192 25.75 8.77 11.88
CA LEU A 192 25.44 7.62 12.71
C LEU A 192 25.99 6.30 12.12
N ALA A 193 25.99 6.17 10.79
CA ALA A 193 26.61 5.04 10.11
C ALA A 193 28.13 5.00 10.27
N ASP A 194 28.78 6.17 10.22
CA ASP A 194 30.24 6.30 10.22
C ASP A 194 30.85 6.31 11.63
N ALA A 195 30.25 7.09 12.55
CA ALA A 195 30.74 7.32 13.91
C ALA A 195 30.08 6.38 14.95
N GLY A 196 29.04 5.65 14.56
CA GLY A 196 28.29 4.76 15.43
C GLY A 196 27.08 5.44 16.11
N LEU A 197 26.13 4.62 16.57
CA LEU A 197 24.87 5.09 17.15
C LEU A 197 25.06 5.89 18.45
N ASP A 198 26.16 5.67 19.19
CA ASP A 198 26.40 6.38 20.45
C ASP A 198 26.77 7.85 20.26
N ASP A 199 27.16 8.23 19.04
CA ASP A 199 27.47 9.63 18.71
C ASP A 199 26.25 10.55 18.94
N TYR A 200 25.03 10.00 18.81
CA TYR A 200 23.77 10.67 19.13
C TYR A 200 23.69 11.17 20.59
N TYR A 201 24.28 10.43 21.54
CA TYR A 201 24.14 10.71 22.98
C TYR A 201 25.45 11.23 23.61
N ARG A 202 26.61 10.85 23.09
CA ARG A 202 27.93 11.13 23.70
C ARG A 202 29.00 11.62 22.73
N GLY A 203 28.67 11.78 21.45
CA GLY A 203 29.59 12.25 20.43
C GLY A 203 29.38 13.70 20.01
N GLU A 204 29.81 14.04 18.80
CA GLU A 204 29.65 15.40 18.27
C GLU A 204 28.21 15.70 17.90
N LEU A 205 27.46 14.69 17.40
CA LEU A 205 26.04 14.87 17.13
C LEU A 205 25.28 15.22 18.41
N ALA A 206 25.60 14.60 19.55
CA ALA A 206 25.01 14.96 20.84
C ALA A 206 25.23 16.44 21.21
N ARG A 207 26.45 16.96 20.98
CA ARG A 207 26.77 18.38 21.23
C ARG A 207 25.97 19.30 20.32
N SER A 208 25.88 18.95 19.03
CA SER A 208 25.08 19.71 18.06
C SER A 208 23.60 19.69 18.39
N ILE A 209 23.03 18.54 18.76
CA ILE A 209 21.64 18.40 19.19
C ILE A 209 21.37 19.28 20.41
N ALA A 210 22.23 19.21 21.44
CA ALA A 210 22.07 20.01 22.65
C ALA A 210 22.18 21.52 22.37
N ALA A 211 23.08 21.93 21.49
CA ALA A 211 23.23 23.32 21.08
C ALA A 211 21.98 23.84 20.35
N ASP A 212 21.44 23.06 19.39
CA ASP A 212 20.21 23.41 18.67
C ASP A 212 19.02 23.49 19.63
N LEU A 213 18.82 22.47 20.50
CA LEU A 213 17.74 22.46 21.48
C LEU A 213 17.80 23.68 22.41
N ALA A 214 18.98 24.00 22.93
CA ALA A 214 19.17 25.19 23.78
C ALA A 214 18.88 26.49 23.02
N ALA A 215 19.37 26.62 21.77
CA ALA A 215 19.12 27.79 20.93
C ALA A 215 17.63 27.97 20.59
N LEU A 216 16.88 26.86 20.48
CA LEU A 216 15.44 26.86 20.26
C LEU A 216 14.64 27.05 21.56
N GLY A 217 15.27 27.06 22.74
CA GLY A 217 14.63 27.30 24.04
C GLY A 217 14.08 26.04 24.73
N SER A 218 14.50 24.84 24.31
CA SER A 218 14.18 23.59 25.03
C SER A 218 14.92 23.53 26.38
N PRO A 219 14.32 22.91 27.41
CA PRO A 219 15.00 22.71 28.70
C PRO A 219 16.06 21.59 28.67
N LEU A 220 16.19 20.83 27.58
CA LEU A 220 17.15 19.75 27.46
C LEU A 220 18.57 20.28 27.31
N VAL A 221 19.50 19.69 28.06
CA VAL A 221 20.93 19.98 27.97
C VAL A 221 21.73 18.74 27.56
N LEU A 222 22.99 18.94 27.18
CA LEU A 222 23.90 17.86 26.80
C LEU A 222 24.01 16.77 27.89
N ALA A 223 24.00 17.16 29.16
CA ALA A 223 24.07 16.23 30.28
C ALA A 223 22.86 15.27 30.32
N ASP A 224 21.66 15.73 29.93
CA ASP A 224 20.48 14.87 29.84
C ASP A 224 20.66 13.80 28.75
N LEU A 225 21.16 14.19 27.56
CA LEU A 225 21.47 13.26 26.47
C LEU A 225 22.53 12.23 26.89
N GLN A 226 23.59 12.68 27.57
CA GLN A 226 24.70 11.83 27.99
C GLN A 226 24.30 10.81 29.07
N ALA A 227 23.37 11.18 29.94
CA ALA A 227 22.84 10.33 31.00
C ALA A 227 21.88 9.25 30.46
N HIS A 228 21.20 9.51 29.35
CA HIS A 228 20.23 8.57 28.78
C HIS A 228 20.85 7.24 28.35
N ARG A 229 20.11 6.13 28.57
CA ARG A 229 20.39 4.79 28.05
C ARG A 229 19.06 4.07 27.84
N ALA A 230 18.96 3.29 26.76
CA ALA A 230 17.93 2.27 26.68
C ALA A 230 18.22 1.16 27.70
N GLN A 231 17.16 0.51 28.19
CA GLN A 231 17.23 -0.53 29.21
C GLN A 231 16.67 -1.84 28.65
N ALA A 232 17.35 -2.95 28.91
CA ALA A 232 16.70 -4.25 28.78
C ALA A 232 15.66 -4.39 29.89
N SER A 233 14.44 -4.78 29.54
CA SER A 233 13.33 -4.90 30.47
C SER A 233 12.67 -6.27 30.35
N THR A 234 12.02 -6.70 31.43
CA THR A 234 11.17 -7.90 31.42
C THR A 234 9.79 -7.51 30.88
N PRO A 235 9.28 -8.17 29.83
CA PRO A 235 7.94 -7.91 29.33
C PRO A 235 6.89 -8.33 30.35
N LEU A 236 5.75 -7.65 30.35
CA LEU A 236 4.55 -8.16 31.03
C LEU A 236 4.00 -9.33 30.24
N HIS A 237 3.36 -10.26 30.96
CA HIS A 237 2.68 -11.37 30.33
C HIS A 237 1.39 -11.76 31.07
N VAL A 238 0.46 -12.35 30.33
CA VAL A 238 -0.74 -12.95 30.91
C VAL A 238 -1.13 -14.20 30.12
N ARG A 239 -1.59 -15.21 30.84
CA ARG A 239 -2.13 -16.43 30.25
C ARG A 239 -3.61 -16.23 29.90
N VAL A 240 -3.97 -16.56 28.66
CA VAL A 240 -5.36 -16.71 28.21
C VAL A 240 -5.52 -18.12 27.66
N ARG A 241 -6.75 -18.54 27.33
CA ARG A 241 -6.98 -19.84 26.65
C ARG A 241 -6.05 -19.96 25.41
N ASP A 242 -5.39 -21.09 25.19
CA ASP A 242 -4.57 -21.39 24.00
C ASP A 242 -3.34 -20.49 23.69
N ALA A 243 -3.10 -19.40 24.43
CA ALA A 243 -1.93 -18.52 24.22
C ALA A 243 -1.41 -17.83 25.49
N THR A 244 -0.11 -17.51 25.51
CA THR A 244 0.49 -16.57 26.45
C THR A 244 0.75 -15.26 25.70
N LEU A 245 0.20 -14.17 26.23
CA LEU A 245 0.30 -12.84 25.64
C LEU A 245 1.40 -12.06 26.33
N TYR A 246 2.14 -11.26 25.56
CA TYR A 246 3.22 -10.40 26.03
C TYR A 246 2.98 -8.97 25.56
N ASN A 247 3.27 -8.02 26.44
CA ASN A 247 3.32 -6.60 26.12
C ASN A 247 4.44 -5.92 26.92
N HIS A 248 4.78 -4.68 26.58
CA HIS A 248 5.80 -3.94 27.31
C HIS A 248 5.31 -3.53 28.72
N ALA A 249 6.22 -3.48 29.68
CA ALA A 249 5.95 -2.95 31.02
C ALA A 249 5.74 -1.43 31.02
N PRO A 250 5.25 -0.82 32.12
CA PRO A 250 5.22 0.63 32.27
C PRO A 250 6.62 1.25 32.01
N PRO A 251 6.69 2.48 31.46
CA PRO A 251 5.65 3.50 31.43
C PRO A 251 4.64 3.38 30.27
N THR A 252 4.71 2.30 29.50
CA THR A 252 3.77 2.02 28.43
C THR A 252 2.39 1.60 28.93
N GLN A 253 1.36 1.76 28.08
CA GLN A 253 0.02 1.20 28.30
C GLN A 253 -0.10 -0.30 27.95
N GLY A 254 1.00 -1.06 27.92
CA GLY A 254 0.98 -2.50 27.64
C GLY A 254 0.16 -3.31 28.63
N LEU A 255 0.11 -2.90 29.90
CA LEU A 255 -0.77 -3.48 30.92
C LEU A 255 -2.25 -3.45 30.49
N ALA A 256 -2.71 -2.32 29.92
CA ALA A 256 -4.09 -2.18 29.47
C ALA A 256 -4.41 -3.16 28.33
N SER A 257 -3.50 -3.37 27.37
CA SER A 257 -3.69 -4.36 26.30
C SER A 257 -3.88 -5.78 26.84
N LEU A 258 -3.07 -6.17 27.83
CA LEU A 258 -3.13 -7.50 28.42
C LEU A 258 -4.41 -7.68 29.25
N LEU A 259 -4.79 -6.67 30.03
CA LEU A 259 -6.04 -6.68 30.79
C LEU A 259 -7.25 -6.84 29.87
N ILE A 260 -7.35 -6.09 28.76
CA ILE A 260 -8.49 -6.19 27.83
C ILE A 260 -8.69 -7.64 27.38
N LEU A 261 -7.63 -8.30 26.93
CA LEU A 261 -7.71 -9.67 26.42
C LEU A 261 -7.92 -10.70 27.54
N ALA A 262 -7.32 -10.51 28.72
CA ALA A 262 -7.52 -11.39 29.87
C ALA A 262 -8.94 -11.32 30.45
N LEU A 263 -9.55 -10.13 30.44
CA LEU A 263 -10.94 -9.95 30.84
C LEU A 263 -11.89 -10.51 29.79
N PHE A 264 -11.65 -10.22 28.51
CA PHE A 264 -12.48 -10.74 27.42
C PHE A 264 -12.47 -12.27 27.36
N ASP A 265 -11.33 -12.92 27.64
CA ASP A 265 -11.23 -14.37 27.72
C ASP A 265 -12.18 -14.99 28.77
N ARG A 266 -12.39 -14.29 29.89
CA ARG A 266 -13.29 -14.69 30.99
C ARG A 266 -14.77 -14.52 30.67
N LEU A 267 -15.10 -13.70 29.66
CA LEU A 267 -16.48 -13.52 29.21
C LEU A 267 -16.97 -14.70 28.36
N GLU A 268 -16.07 -15.59 27.92
CA GLU A 268 -16.37 -16.83 27.18
C GLU A 268 -17.26 -16.62 25.94
N VAL A 269 -17.07 -15.49 25.25
CA VAL A 269 -17.84 -15.17 24.04
C VAL A 269 -17.58 -16.19 22.93
N ALA A 270 -18.64 -16.85 22.46
CA ALA A 270 -18.54 -17.96 21.52
C ALA A 270 -18.45 -17.54 20.04
N GLN A 271 -18.94 -16.36 19.67
CA GLN A 271 -19.08 -15.95 18.26
C GLN A 271 -18.38 -14.61 17.97
N GLY A 272 -17.46 -14.63 17.01
CA GLY A 272 -16.81 -13.44 16.47
C GLY A 272 -17.75 -12.55 15.67
N GLU A 273 -17.43 -11.26 15.58
CA GLU A 273 -18.26 -10.20 14.97
C GLU A 273 -19.71 -10.10 15.51
N SER A 274 -20.01 -10.71 16.66
CA SER A 274 -21.31 -10.59 17.34
C SER A 274 -21.38 -9.35 18.23
N PHE A 275 -22.59 -9.03 18.71
CA PHE A 275 -22.78 -8.00 19.76
C PHE A 275 -21.94 -8.30 21.00
N ALA A 276 -21.99 -9.53 21.52
CA ALA A 276 -21.23 -9.92 22.70
C ALA A 276 -19.71 -9.77 22.50
N HIS A 277 -19.20 -9.97 21.28
CA HIS A 277 -17.79 -9.77 20.97
C HIS A 277 -17.39 -8.30 21.06
N LEU A 278 -18.08 -7.41 20.34
CA LEU A 278 -17.73 -5.98 20.33
C LEU A 278 -18.03 -5.32 21.67
N HIS A 279 -19.22 -5.57 22.23
CA HIS A 279 -19.62 -5.05 23.52
C HIS A 279 -18.64 -5.48 24.62
N GLY A 280 -18.32 -6.78 24.69
CA GLY A 280 -17.38 -7.32 25.68
C GLY A 280 -15.98 -6.71 25.59
N LEU A 281 -15.44 -6.52 24.38
CA LEU A 281 -14.14 -5.87 24.20
C LEU A 281 -14.15 -4.38 24.56
N VAL A 282 -15.23 -3.66 24.25
CA VAL A 282 -15.38 -2.24 24.62
C VAL A 282 -15.50 -2.10 26.15
N GLU A 283 -16.30 -2.92 26.81
CA GLU A 283 -16.45 -2.86 28.27
C GLU A 283 -15.19 -3.34 29.01
N ALA A 284 -14.48 -4.35 28.49
CA ALA A 284 -13.16 -4.74 28.99
C ALA A 284 -12.14 -3.60 28.85
N THR A 285 -12.20 -2.84 27.76
CA THR A 285 -11.39 -1.61 27.57
C THR A 285 -11.67 -0.60 28.67
N LYS A 286 -12.93 -0.35 29.00
CA LYS A 286 -13.29 0.57 30.09
C LYS A 286 -12.69 0.12 31.43
N GLN A 287 -12.81 -1.16 31.79
CA GLN A 287 -12.22 -1.69 33.02
C GLN A 287 -10.69 -1.56 33.03
N ALA A 288 -10.02 -1.85 31.91
CA ALA A 288 -8.57 -1.74 31.78
C ALA A 288 -8.09 -0.28 31.85
N PHE A 289 -8.82 0.67 31.25
CA PHE A 289 -8.45 2.09 31.24
C PHE A 289 -8.61 2.73 32.62
N LEU A 290 -9.60 2.31 33.43
CA LEU A 290 -9.70 2.75 34.82
C LEU A 290 -8.43 2.40 35.63
N VAL A 291 -7.82 1.23 35.39
CA VAL A 291 -6.54 0.87 36.01
C VAL A 291 -5.39 1.68 35.42
N ARG A 292 -5.33 1.78 34.09
CA ARG A 292 -4.30 2.54 33.36
C ARG A 292 -4.20 3.98 33.87
N ASP A 293 -5.31 4.69 33.89
CA ASP A 293 -5.38 6.13 34.18
C ASP A 293 -5.22 6.44 35.68
N ALA A 294 -5.24 5.42 36.53
CA ALA A 294 -4.96 5.56 37.96
C ALA A 294 -3.51 5.23 38.33
N HIS A 295 -2.85 4.33 37.57
CA HIS A 295 -1.62 3.69 38.05
C HIS A 295 -0.46 3.66 37.06
N VAL A 296 -0.67 3.64 35.74
CA VAL A 296 0.39 3.33 34.77
C VAL A 296 1.23 4.56 34.46
N GLY A 297 2.48 4.62 34.96
CA GLY A 297 3.42 5.70 34.69
C GLY A 297 4.86 5.22 34.80
N ASP A 298 5.79 6.10 35.16
CA ASP A 298 7.17 5.69 35.43
C ASP A 298 7.22 4.62 36.55
N PRO A 299 7.75 3.40 36.29
CA PRO A 299 7.85 2.34 37.28
C PRO A 299 8.47 2.75 38.61
N ASP A 300 9.47 3.64 38.61
CA ASP A 300 10.13 4.04 39.86
C ASP A 300 9.21 4.91 40.76
N TRP A 301 8.05 5.33 40.25
CA TRP A 301 7.02 6.13 40.94
C TRP A 301 5.64 5.47 40.95
N MET A 302 5.51 4.25 40.44
CA MET A 302 4.27 3.49 40.52
C MET A 302 4.10 2.85 41.90
N THR A 303 2.86 2.76 42.37
CA THR A 303 2.52 2.10 43.65
C THR A 303 1.93 0.70 43.47
N MET A 304 1.68 0.30 42.23
CA MET A 304 1.10 -0.99 41.85
C MET A 304 2.14 -1.77 41.06
N ASP A 305 2.30 -3.06 41.38
CA ASP A 305 3.02 -3.99 40.54
C ASP A 305 2.10 -4.47 39.41
N ALA A 306 2.46 -4.10 38.18
CA ALA A 306 1.67 -4.41 37.00
C ALA A 306 1.63 -5.93 36.68
N GLN A 307 2.71 -6.67 36.94
CA GLN A 307 2.72 -8.12 36.70
C GLN A 307 1.92 -8.84 37.79
N ALA A 308 2.03 -8.40 39.05
CA ALA A 308 1.24 -8.98 40.15
C ALA A 308 -0.28 -8.90 39.91
N LEU A 309 -0.77 -7.79 39.32
CA LEU A 309 -2.18 -7.67 38.93
C LEU A 309 -2.58 -8.68 37.83
N LEU A 310 -1.70 -8.94 36.86
CA LEU A 310 -1.95 -9.91 35.79
C LEU A 310 -1.89 -11.36 36.29
N ASP A 311 -1.11 -11.62 37.34
CA ASP A 311 -0.99 -12.93 37.97
C ASP A 311 -2.14 -13.22 38.95
N ASP A 312 -2.87 -12.20 39.40
CA ASP A 312 -4.01 -12.33 40.32
C ASP A 312 -5.32 -12.67 39.57
N ALA A 313 -5.57 -13.98 39.44
CA ALA A 313 -6.78 -14.48 38.80
C ALA A 313 -8.07 -13.96 39.47
N ALA A 314 -8.10 -13.81 40.80
CA ALA A 314 -9.29 -13.35 41.52
C ALA A 314 -9.57 -11.87 41.26
N ALA A 315 -8.53 -11.04 41.18
CA ALA A 315 -8.67 -9.65 40.77
C ALA A 315 -9.22 -9.53 39.34
N LEU A 316 -8.70 -10.33 38.40
CA LEU A 316 -9.19 -10.36 37.02
C LEU A 316 -10.64 -10.85 36.92
N ASP A 317 -11.04 -11.87 37.69
CA ASP A 317 -12.42 -12.34 37.76
C ASP A 317 -13.35 -11.26 38.32
N ALA A 318 -12.93 -10.57 39.38
CA ALA A 318 -13.68 -9.45 39.97
C ALA A 318 -13.81 -8.25 39.01
N MET A 319 -12.80 -7.99 38.17
CA MET A 319 -12.87 -7.00 37.10
C MET A 319 -13.86 -7.42 36.01
N ALA A 320 -13.80 -8.68 35.56
CA ALA A 320 -14.70 -9.21 34.53
C ALA A 320 -16.16 -9.24 35.00
N ALA A 321 -16.40 -9.56 36.27
CA ALA A 321 -17.74 -9.55 36.87
C ALA A 321 -18.41 -8.16 36.92
N ARG A 322 -17.66 -7.06 36.71
CA ARG A 322 -18.20 -5.70 36.57
C ARG A 322 -18.63 -5.35 35.15
N ILE A 323 -18.39 -6.23 34.18
CA ILE A 323 -18.86 -6.06 32.81
C ILE A 323 -20.30 -6.59 32.75
N ASP A 324 -21.25 -5.69 32.54
CA ASP A 324 -22.64 -6.05 32.27
C ASP A 324 -22.73 -6.56 30.82
N PRO A 325 -23.32 -7.73 30.54
CA PRO A 325 -23.36 -8.28 29.19
C PRO A 325 -24.35 -7.57 28.25
N ALA A 326 -25.21 -6.69 28.76
CA ALA A 326 -26.28 -6.05 28.02
C ALA A 326 -26.22 -4.51 28.06
N GLN A 327 -25.58 -3.92 29.07
CA GLN A 327 -25.57 -2.47 29.27
C GLN A 327 -24.15 -1.89 29.35
N ALA A 328 -23.92 -0.81 28.62
CA ALA A 328 -22.66 -0.10 28.57
C ALA A 328 -22.43 0.70 29.87
N LEU A 329 -21.24 0.57 30.44
CA LEU A 329 -20.79 1.44 31.52
C LEU A 329 -20.68 2.89 31.00
N PRO A 330 -21.27 3.90 31.68
CA PRO A 330 -21.06 5.30 31.34
C PRO A 330 -19.57 5.67 31.35
N TRP A 331 -19.11 6.41 30.34
CA TRP A 331 -17.68 6.71 30.16
C TRP A 331 -17.40 8.22 30.12
N PRO A 332 -17.16 8.86 31.29
CA PRO A 332 -16.85 10.28 31.38
C PRO A 332 -15.32 10.57 31.40
N GLN A 333 -14.48 9.56 31.22
CA GLN A 333 -13.03 9.72 31.36
C GLN A 333 -12.44 10.53 30.19
N PRO A 334 -11.66 11.59 30.47
CA PRO A 334 -11.06 12.41 29.44
C PRO A 334 -10.04 11.59 28.67
N SER A 335 -10.18 11.59 27.36
CA SER A 335 -9.30 10.87 26.45
C SER A 335 -7.98 11.60 26.20
N GLN A 336 -6.90 10.84 26.06
CA GLN A 336 -5.55 11.33 25.79
C GLN A 336 -5.19 11.26 24.30
N ALA A 337 -4.50 12.27 23.78
CA ALA A 337 -4.11 12.35 22.36
C ALA A 337 -2.79 11.62 22.06
N GLY A 338 -2.48 11.43 20.77
CA GLY A 338 -1.15 11.08 20.26
C GLY A 338 -1.11 9.92 19.27
N ASP A 339 -0.09 9.89 18.42
CA ASP A 339 0.07 8.91 17.36
C ASP A 339 1.51 8.38 17.18
N THR A 340 1.64 7.26 16.47
CA THR A 340 2.81 6.39 16.55
C THR A 340 3.02 5.59 15.25
N CYS A 341 4.02 4.71 15.19
CA CYS A 341 4.18 3.74 14.11
C CYS A 341 4.58 2.37 14.65
N TRP A 342 3.78 1.36 14.37
CA TRP A 342 4.12 -0.04 14.65
C TRP A 342 4.69 -0.73 13.42
N PHE A 343 5.69 -1.59 13.62
CA PHE A 343 6.28 -2.41 12.57
C PHE A 343 6.89 -3.68 13.18
N GLY A 344 7.12 -4.68 12.34
CA GLY A 344 7.66 -5.96 12.78
C GLY A 344 8.39 -6.71 11.69
N ALA A 345 9.17 -7.70 12.12
CA ALA A 345 9.86 -8.62 11.23
C ALA A 345 9.88 -10.05 11.82
N LEU A 346 9.87 -11.03 10.93
CA LEU A 346 10.16 -12.44 11.20
C LEU A 346 11.31 -12.86 10.31
N ASP A 347 12.29 -13.58 10.84
CA ASP A 347 13.41 -14.13 10.06
C ASP A 347 13.39 -15.68 9.97
N ALA A 348 14.25 -16.22 9.11
CA ALA A 348 14.39 -17.66 8.89
C ALA A 348 14.91 -18.41 10.13
N ARG A 349 15.52 -17.71 11.08
CA ARG A 349 16.11 -18.29 12.30
C ARG A 349 15.03 -18.50 13.36
N GLY A 350 13.84 -17.92 13.18
CA GLY A 350 12.74 -17.97 14.13
C GLY A 350 12.68 -16.79 15.09
N GLN A 351 13.49 -15.75 14.86
CA GLN A 351 13.38 -14.51 15.63
C GLN A 351 12.15 -13.74 15.18
N ALA A 352 11.37 -13.26 16.16
CA ALA A 352 10.19 -12.44 15.92
C ALA A 352 10.29 -11.12 16.69
N VAL A 353 10.05 -10.01 15.99
CA VAL A 353 10.17 -8.67 16.56
C VAL A 353 8.86 -7.91 16.38
N SER A 354 8.39 -7.30 17.47
CA SER A 354 7.30 -6.33 17.51
C SER A 354 7.91 -5.03 18.02
N CYS A 355 7.90 -3.98 17.18
CA CYS A 355 8.54 -2.71 17.51
C CYS A 355 7.57 -1.56 17.24
N ILE A 356 7.68 -0.52 18.05
CA ILE A 356 6.88 0.69 17.88
C ILE A 356 7.74 1.92 18.22
N GLN A 357 7.64 2.98 17.41
CA GLN A 357 8.45 4.20 17.52
C GLN A 357 7.61 5.43 17.21
N SER A 358 7.82 6.56 17.90
CA SER A 358 6.95 7.74 17.76
C SER A 358 7.58 9.05 18.24
N THR A 359 7.15 10.16 17.64
CA THR A 359 7.38 11.54 18.11
C THR A 359 6.27 12.08 19.04
N TYR A 360 5.37 11.21 19.47
CA TYR A 360 4.09 11.44 20.13
C TYR A 360 3.02 12.08 19.29
N PHE A 361 2.97 13.39 19.12
CA PHE A 361 1.96 14.00 18.25
C PHE A 361 2.51 14.14 16.83
N GLU A 362 1.65 14.55 15.90
CA GLU A 362 2.07 14.73 14.51
C GLU A 362 3.20 15.76 14.46
N PHE A 363 4.35 15.37 13.91
CA PHE A 363 5.60 16.16 13.93
C PHE A 363 6.10 16.57 15.33
N GLY A 364 5.64 15.91 16.39
CA GLY A 364 6.11 16.09 17.77
C GLY A 364 5.96 17.52 18.28
N SER A 365 7.06 18.10 18.77
CA SER A 365 7.05 19.48 19.27
C SER A 365 6.95 20.52 18.14
N GLY A 366 7.17 20.13 16.88
CA GLY A 366 7.36 21.04 15.76
C GLY A 366 8.76 21.64 15.68
N LEU A 367 9.66 21.35 16.65
CA LEU A 367 11.05 21.77 16.58
C LEU A 367 11.80 20.84 15.62
N VAL A 368 12.19 21.40 14.48
CA VAL A 368 13.15 20.80 13.57
C VAL A 368 14.52 21.41 13.83
N LEU A 369 15.46 20.61 14.31
CA LEU A 369 16.80 21.06 14.69
C LEU A 369 17.59 21.49 13.43
N PRO A 370 18.01 22.76 13.28
CA PRO A 370 18.59 23.27 12.04
C PRO A 370 19.87 22.56 11.59
N GLY A 371 20.74 22.17 12.53
CA GLY A 371 22.02 21.53 12.19
C GLY A 371 21.86 20.06 11.78
N SER A 372 20.91 19.34 12.38
CA SER A 372 20.77 17.89 12.23
C SER A 372 19.55 17.45 11.42
N GLY A 373 18.57 18.32 11.19
CA GLY A 373 17.30 17.99 10.53
C GLY A 373 16.38 17.10 11.36
N ILE A 374 16.67 16.89 12.65
CA ILE A 374 15.88 16.04 13.54
C ILE A 374 14.60 16.78 13.95
N THR A 375 13.44 16.15 13.73
CA THR A 375 12.18 16.61 14.32
C THR A 375 12.05 16.04 15.73
N TRP A 376 11.94 16.90 16.75
CA TRP A 376 11.96 16.50 18.16
C TRP A 376 10.56 16.18 18.69
N GLN A 377 10.43 15.13 19.48
CA GLN A 377 9.16 14.71 20.08
C GLN A 377 8.58 15.71 21.09
N ASN A 378 7.30 15.56 21.40
CA ASN A 378 6.61 16.27 22.48
C ASN A 378 6.09 15.34 23.59
N ARG A 379 6.67 14.15 23.77
CA ARG A 379 6.15 13.11 24.67
C ARG A 379 5.87 13.59 26.11
N GLY A 380 6.70 14.47 26.65
CA GLY A 380 6.51 14.99 28.00
C GLY A 380 5.29 15.89 28.18
N CYS A 381 4.55 16.27 27.13
CA CYS A 381 3.26 16.94 27.30
C CYS A 381 2.16 16.02 27.89
N SER A 382 2.44 14.71 28.02
CA SER A 382 1.61 13.79 28.78
C SER A 382 1.65 14.02 30.31
N PHE A 383 2.70 14.66 30.84
CA PHE A 383 2.78 14.93 32.28
C PHE A 383 1.73 15.93 32.74
N ARG A 384 1.28 15.75 33.98
CA ARG A 384 0.47 16.74 34.70
C ARG A 384 1.40 17.74 35.39
N LEU A 385 1.09 19.03 35.26
CA LEU A 385 1.71 20.08 36.07
C LEU A 385 1.11 20.06 37.48
N ALA A 386 1.52 19.08 38.28
CA ALA A 386 1.06 18.84 39.65
C ALA A 386 2.26 18.45 40.53
N GLY A 387 2.16 18.71 41.85
CA GLY A 387 3.22 18.35 42.80
C GLY A 387 3.36 16.83 43.03
N ASP A 388 2.26 16.09 42.87
CA ASP A 388 2.18 14.66 43.13
C ASP A 388 1.20 13.94 42.18
N GLY A 389 1.17 12.61 42.28
CA GLY A 389 0.32 11.75 41.46
C GLY A 389 1.07 10.91 40.43
N TRP A 390 0.34 9.94 39.86
CA TRP A 390 0.87 8.87 39.01
C TRP A 390 1.56 9.37 37.73
N ASN A 391 1.20 10.56 37.22
CA ASN A 391 1.84 11.19 36.05
C ASN A 391 2.27 12.65 36.27
N ALA A 392 2.55 13.05 37.51
CA ALA A 392 3.10 14.39 37.78
C ALA A 392 4.48 14.58 37.15
N LEU A 393 4.73 15.75 36.58
CA LEU A 393 6.04 16.14 36.09
C LEU A 393 7.06 16.15 37.24
N LYS A 394 8.18 15.44 37.04
CA LYS A 394 9.36 15.52 37.92
C LYS A 394 10.62 15.45 37.06
N PRO A 395 11.69 16.21 37.38
CA PRO A 395 12.98 16.11 36.71
C PRO A 395 13.49 14.67 36.64
N GLY A 396 13.91 14.22 35.44
CA GLY A 396 14.42 12.87 35.24
C GLY A 396 13.36 11.76 35.28
N ARG A 397 12.07 12.08 35.39
CA ARG A 397 10.99 11.08 35.32
C ARG A 397 10.69 10.70 33.87
N LYS A 398 10.35 9.43 33.64
CA LYS A 398 9.80 8.93 32.37
C LYS A 398 8.33 9.35 32.22
N PRO A 399 7.93 9.88 31.06
CA PRO A 399 6.54 10.18 30.76
C PRO A 399 5.71 8.90 30.57
N PHE A 400 4.42 8.96 30.87
CA PHE A 400 3.47 7.95 30.39
C PHE A 400 3.58 7.79 28.87
N HIS A 401 3.51 6.54 28.40
CA HIS A 401 3.66 6.22 27.00
C HIS A 401 2.49 5.44 26.42
N THR A 402 1.99 5.92 25.29
CA THR A 402 0.97 5.20 24.51
C THR A 402 1.55 4.04 23.70
N LEU A 403 2.87 3.94 23.57
CA LEU A 403 3.53 2.93 22.73
C LEU A 403 3.50 1.56 23.40
N ASN A 404 2.91 0.54 22.78
CA ASN A 404 2.82 -0.79 23.39
C ASN A 404 2.94 -1.93 22.36
N PRO A 405 4.15 -2.40 22.00
CA PRO A 405 4.31 -3.52 21.08
C PRO A 405 3.75 -4.82 21.68
N ALA A 406 3.07 -5.64 20.88
CA ALA A 406 2.45 -6.88 21.34
C ALA A 406 3.05 -8.13 20.67
N LEU A 407 3.08 -9.23 21.43
CA LEU A 407 3.50 -10.54 20.97
C LEU A 407 2.64 -11.62 21.64
N ALA A 408 2.26 -12.66 20.92
CA ALA A 408 1.56 -13.83 21.44
C ALA A 408 2.30 -15.12 21.10
N VAL A 409 2.29 -16.06 22.04
CA VAL A 409 2.87 -17.39 21.90
C VAL A 409 1.75 -18.39 22.13
N PHE A 410 1.40 -19.15 21.11
CA PHE A 410 0.32 -20.13 21.17
C PHE A 410 0.81 -21.47 21.73
N ASP A 411 -0.11 -22.25 22.30
CA ASP A 411 0.19 -23.56 22.88
C ASP A 411 0.70 -24.57 21.84
N ASP A 412 0.32 -24.39 20.58
CA ASP A 412 0.82 -25.19 19.45
C ASP A 412 2.27 -24.84 19.05
N GLY A 413 2.83 -23.77 19.62
CA GLY A 413 4.18 -23.27 19.35
C GLY A 413 4.26 -22.20 18.26
N SER A 414 3.14 -21.81 17.64
CA SER A 414 3.12 -20.66 16.74
C SER A 414 3.32 -19.35 17.51
N VAL A 415 3.83 -18.32 16.80
CA VAL A 415 4.15 -17.01 17.41
C VAL A 415 3.59 -15.90 16.55
N MET A 416 2.89 -14.95 17.16
CA MET A 416 2.32 -13.78 16.49
C MET A 416 2.96 -12.50 17.03
N SER A 417 3.55 -11.69 16.15
CA SER A 417 3.95 -10.31 16.40
C SER A 417 2.91 -9.39 15.78
N TYR A 418 2.35 -8.47 16.54
CA TYR A 418 1.27 -7.61 16.07
C TYR A 418 1.23 -6.28 16.82
N GLY A 419 0.55 -5.30 16.22
CA GLY A 419 0.38 -3.98 16.82
C GLY A 419 -0.21 -2.99 15.83
N THR A 420 -0.27 -1.74 16.24
CA THR A 420 -0.88 -0.67 15.45
C THR A 420 -0.40 0.70 15.94
N MET A 421 -0.69 1.75 15.18
CA MET A 421 -0.64 3.13 15.68
C MET A 421 -1.97 3.57 16.31
N GLY A 422 -2.07 4.84 16.72
CA GLY A 422 -3.35 5.44 17.12
C GLY A 422 -3.53 5.63 18.63
N GLY A 423 -2.47 6.00 19.36
CA GLY A 423 -2.60 6.47 20.75
C GLY A 423 -3.35 5.49 21.67
N GLU A 424 -4.43 5.95 22.29
CA GLU A 424 -5.32 5.14 23.14
C GLU A 424 -6.08 4.02 22.39
N GLY A 425 -6.12 4.09 21.06
CA GLY A 425 -6.68 3.03 20.22
C GLY A 425 -5.78 1.80 20.09
N GLN A 426 -4.50 1.89 20.48
CA GLN A 426 -3.56 0.77 20.32
C GLN A 426 -3.98 -0.50 21.10
N PRO A 427 -4.29 -0.44 22.41
CA PRO A 427 -4.80 -1.61 23.14
C PRO A 427 -6.06 -2.22 22.51
N GLN A 428 -6.98 -1.37 22.04
CA GLN A 428 -8.27 -1.78 21.49
C GLN A 428 -8.10 -2.48 20.14
N THR A 429 -7.28 -1.91 19.26
CA THR A 429 -6.98 -2.50 17.95
C THR A 429 -6.17 -3.78 18.10
N GLN A 430 -5.23 -3.85 19.05
CA GLN A 430 -4.53 -5.10 19.39
C GLN A 430 -5.53 -6.18 19.80
N ALA A 431 -6.48 -5.84 20.67
CA ALA A 431 -7.50 -6.79 21.11
C ALA A 431 -8.39 -7.25 19.95
N ALA A 432 -8.82 -6.34 19.08
CA ALA A 432 -9.62 -6.66 17.89
C ALA A 432 -8.89 -7.60 16.91
N VAL A 433 -7.61 -7.32 16.62
CA VAL A 433 -6.81 -8.15 15.70
C VAL A 433 -6.55 -9.53 16.32
N PHE A 434 -6.18 -9.57 17.59
CA PHE A 434 -5.93 -10.84 18.29
C PHE A 434 -7.20 -11.68 18.40
N SER A 435 -8.32 -11.14 18.90
CA SER A 435 -9.55 -11.92 19.07
C SER A 435 -10.04 -12.49 17.74
N ARG A 436 -10.07 -11.69 16.67
CA ARG A 436 -10.49 -12.15 15.34
C ARG A 436 -9.64 -13.31 14.84
N TYR A 437 -8.32 -13.18 14.89
CA TYR A 437 -7.41 -14.20 14.38
C TYR A 437 -7.33 -15.42 15.32
N ALA A 438 -6.95 -15.18 16.58
CA ALA A 438 -6.64 -16.22 17.57
C ALA A 438 -7.86 -16.91 18.17
N ARG A 439 -8.97 -16.18 18.40
CA ARG A 439 -10.18 -16.75 19.02
C ARG A 439 -11.19 -17.25 18.00
N PHE A 440 -11.40 -16.47 16.94
CA PHE A 440 -12.47 -16.74 15.99
C PHE A 440 -11.98 -17.27 14.64
N GLY A 441 -10.69 -17.58 14.52
CA GLY A 441 -10.12 -18.26 13.34
C GLY A 441 -10.20 -17.42 12.06
N MET A 442 -10.39 -16.11 12.16
CA MET A 442 -10.45 -15.22 10.99
C MET A 442 -9.08 -15.17 10.31
N PRO A 443 -8.99 -15.31 8.97
CA PRO A 443 -7.72 -15.19 8.25
C PRO A 443 -6.97 -13.90 8.59
N LEU A 444 -5.65 -13.97 8.78
CA LEU A 444 -4.83 -12.86 9.32
C LEU A 444 -5.04 -11.50 8.62
N GLN A 445 -5.01 -11.46 7.28
CA GLN A 445 -5.24 -10.21 6.54
C GLN A 445 -6.69 -9.71 6.70
N GLN A 446 -7.65 -10.61 6.80
CA GLN A 446 -9.04 -10.24 7.07
C GLN A 446 -9.21 -9.69 8.48
N ALA A 447 -8.55 -10.28 9.49
CA ALA A 447 -8.55 -9.78 10.87
C ALA A 447 -8.03 -8.34 10.98
N VAL A 448 -6.96 -8.01 10.24
CA VAL A 448 -6.39 -6.65 10.16
C VAL A 448 -7.28 -5.68 9.37
N SER A 449 -7.95 -6.14 8.31
CA SER A 449 -8.74 -5.28 7.40
C SER A 449 -10.20 -5.09 7.80
N ALA A 450 -10.71 -5.93 8.71
CA ALA A 450 -12.06 -5.82 9.25
C ALA A 450 -12.31 -4.42 9.83
N PRO A 451 -13.58 -3.95 9.85
CA PRO A 451 -13.92 -2.67 10.47
C PRO A 451 -13.50 -2.63 11.94
N ARG A 452 -13.15 -1.46 12.43
CA ARG A 452 -12.65 -1.21 13.77
C ARG A 452 -13.51 -0.22 14.53
N TRP A 453 -13.36 -0.28 15.83
CA TRP A 453 -13.94 0.65 16.77
C TRP A 453 -12.83 1.30 17.60
N LEU A 454 -13.17 2.44 18.19
CA LEU A 454 -12.31 3.20 19.07
C LEU A 454 -13.15 3.91 20.12
N LEU A 455 -13.00 3.50 21.37
CA LEU A 455 -13.51 4.23 22.52
C LEU A 455 -12.52 5.32 22.91
N GLY A 456 -12.96 6.58 22.91
CA GLY A 456 -12.14 7.74 23.25
C GLY A 456 -11.87 8.70 22.07
N ARG A 457 -10.92 9.61 22.25
CA ARG A 457 -10.64 10.69 21.30
C ARG A 457 -10.11 10.19 19.97
N THR A 458 -10.50 10.91 18.93
CA THR A 458 -9.75 10.97 17.67
C THR A 458 -9.51 12.43 17.35
N TRP A 459 -8.24 12.82 17.28
CA TRP A 459 -7.79 14.08 16.67
C TRP A 459 -8.60 15.35 17.02
N GLY A 460 -8.31 16.00 18.16
CA GLY A 460 -8.69 17.39 18.39
C GLY A 460 -10.06 17.69 19.03
N GLU A 461 -10.94 16.71 19.26
CA GLU A 461 -12.28 16.93 19.87
C GLU A 461 -12.47 16.22 21.20
N ASP A 462 -12.94 16.88 22.28
CA ASP A 462 -13.18 16.24 23.60
C ASP A 462 -14.40 15.30 23.54
N SER A 463 -14.28 14.17 22.83
CA SER A 463 -15.36 13.21 22.64
C SER A 463 -15.02 11.87 23.32
N THR A 464 -15.87 11.45 24.25
CA THR A 464 -15.85 10.12 24.88
C THR A 464 -16.70 9.08 24.15
N SER A 465 -17.12 9.40 22.91
CA SER A 465 -17.93 8.51 22.07
C SER A 465 -17.18 7.21 21.72
N LEU A 466 -17.96 6.18 21.42
CA LEU A 466 -17.48 4.96 20.76
C LEU A 466 -17.56 5.19 19.25
N LYS A 467 -16.41 5.37 18.60
CA LYS A 467 -16.32 5.53 17.16
C LYS A 467 -16.30 4.16 16.49
N LEU A 468 -17.07 3.96 15.43
CA LEU A 468 -17.08 2.74 14.62
C LEU A 468 -16.97 3.11 13.15
N GLU A 469 -16.25 2.30 12.36
CA GLU A 469 -16.38 2.37 10.90
C GLU A 469 -17.76 1.92 10.42
N ASP A 470 -18.27 2.59 9.40
CA ASP A 470 -19.58 2.34 8.77
C ASP A 470 -19.75 0.98 8.08
N ARG A 471 -18.70 0.15 8.04
CA ARG A 471 -18.72 -1.20 7.43
C ARG A 471 -19.20 -2.31 8.37
N PHE A 472 -19.50 -2.02 9.64
CA PHE A 472 -20.16 -2.98 10.51
C PHE A 472 -21.61 -3.23 10.08
N ASP A 473 -22.17 -4.38 10.46
CA ASP A 473 -23.59 -4.65 10.29
C ASP A 473 -24.43 -3.55 10.98
N PRO A 474 -25.33 -2.86 10.26
CA PRO A 474 -26.21 -1.86 10.86
C PRO A 474 -26.99 -2.37 12.08
N ALA A 475 -27.40 -3.65 12.09
CA ALA A 475 -28.09 -4.24 13.22
C ALA A 475 -27.20 -4.35 14.47
N LEU A 476 -25.90 -4.59 14.28
CA LEU A 476 -24.92 -4.60 15.37
C LEU A 476 -24.70 -3.19 15.92
N ILE A 477 -24.63 -2.18 15.05
CA ILE A 477 -24.52 -0.77 15.45
C ILE A 477 -25.73 -0.35 16.29
N ASP A 478 -26.94 -0.70 15.86
CA ASP A 478 -28.17 -0.38 16.59
C ASP A 478 -28.26 -1.13 17.93
N ALA A 479 -27.80 -2.39 17.99
CA ALA A 479 -27.68 -3.12 19.25
C ALA A 479 -26.72 -2.45 20.23
N LEU A 480 -25.56 -1.95 19.76
CA LEU A 480 -24.62 -1.20 20.60
C LEU A 480 -25.22 0.10 21.14
N ARG A 481 -25.98 0.83 20.31
CA ARG A 481 -26.72 2.03 20.76
C ARG A 481 -27.79 1.68 21.80
N ALA A 482 -28.55 0.60 21.57
CA ALA A 482 -29.59 0.14 22.49
C ALA A 482 -29.02 -0.26 23.86
N ALA A 483 -27.79 -0.80 23.87
CA ALA A 483 -27.02 -1.08 25.09
C ALA A 483 -26.46 0.18 25.77
N GLY A 484 -26.68 1.38 25.22
CA GLY A 484 -26.24 2.65 25.83
C GLY A 484 -24.86 3.15 25.39
N HIS A 485 -24.21 2.54 24.39
CA HIS A 485 -22.98 3.10 23.82
C HIS A 485 -23.26 4.38 23.03
N ALA A 486 -22.52 5.44 23.31
CA ALA A 486 -22.57 6.69 22.56
C ALA A 486 -21.84 6.51 21.21
N VAL A 487 -22.53 5.93 20.22
CA VAL A 487 -21.92 5.56 18.93
C VAL A 487 -21.80 6.74 17.97
N GLU A 488 -20.60 6.92 17.43
CA GLU A 488 -20.26 7.83 16.34
C GLU A 488 -19.76 7.01 15.14
N LEU A 489 -20.26 7.29 13.93
CA LEU A 489 -19.84 6.55 12.73
C LEU A 489 -18.80 7.33 11.96
N LEU A 490 -17.71 6.64 11.59
CA LEU A 490 -16.67 7.15 10.72
C LEU A 490 -16.71 6.46 9.35
N PRO A 491 -16.21 7.12 8.29
CA PRO A 491 -16.12 6.51 6.97
C PRO A 491 -15.28 5.24 6.94
N ALA A 492 -15.62 4.33 6.02
CA ALA A 492 -14.83 3.15 5.72
C ALA A 492 -13.33 3.46 5.54
N TYR A 493 -12.49 2.63 6.15
CA TYR A 493 -11.03 2.67 6.00
C TYR A 493 -10.38 3.99 6.42
N THR A 494 -10.97 4.70 7.38
CA THR A 494 -10.37 5.92 7.94
C THR A 494 -9.07 5.64 8.72
N SER A 495 -8.00 6.40 8.43
CA SER A 495 -6.70 6.30 9.14
C SER A 495 -6.81 6.58 10.64
N VAL A 496 -7.91 7.23 11.05
CA VAL A 496 -8.30 7.46 12.44
C VAL A 496 -8.33 6.18 13.28
N MET A 497 -8.64 5.04 12.66
CA MET A 497 -8.68 3.74 13.34
C MET A 497 -7.29 3.12 13.58
N GLY A 498 -6.22 3.83 13.22
CA GLY A 498 -4.83 3.37 13.31
C GLY A 498 -4.40 2.51 12.11
N HIS A 499 -3.13 2.16 12.04
CA HIS A 499 -2.50 1.35 10.98
C HIS A 499 -1.94 0.09 11.61
N ALA A 500 -2.75 -0.96 11.66
CA ALA A 500 -2.41 -2.25 12.24
C ALA A 500 -1.53 -3.09 11.30
N GLY A 501 -0.75 -3.98 11.89
CA GLY A 501 -0.13 -5.06 11.14
C GLY A 501 0.10 -6.26 12.04
N ALA A 502 0.34 -7.39 11.38
CA ALA A 502 0.60 -8.65 12.08
C ALA A 502 1.50 -9.54 11.25
N LEU A 503 2.31 -10.33 11.96
CA LEU A 503 3.17 -11.36 11.44
C LEU A 503 2.99 -12.61 12.29
N VAL A 504 2.80 -13.76 11.66
CA VAL A 504 2.67 -15.05 12.35
C VAL A 504 3.73 -16.02 11.83
N ARG A 505 4.46 -16.65 12.73
CA ARG A 505 5.27 -17.83 12.45
C ARG A 505 4.46 -19.05 12.83
N GLU A 506 4.02 -19.80 11.83
CA GLU A 506 3.30 -21.06 11.99
C GLU A 506 4.24 -22.17 12.50
N VAL A 507 3.67 -23.24 13.05
CA VAL A 507 4.41 -24.40 13.59
C VAL A 507 5.29 -25.06 12.52
N ASP A 508 4.82 -25.10 11.27
CA ASP A 508 5.55 -25.66 10.12
C ASP A 508 6.70 -24.76 9.60
N GLY A 509 6.92 -23.61 10.25
CA GLY A 509 7.91 -22.61 9.87
C GLY A 509 7.48 -21.69 8.73
N THR A 510 6.23 -21.79 8.25
CA THR A 510 5.65 -20.81 7.34
C THR A 510 5.48 -19.48 8.07
N LEU A 511 5.81 -18.38 7.39
CA LEU A 511 5.62 -17.03 7.89
C LEU A 511 4.43 -16.43 7.15
N SER A 512 3.47 -15.88 7.90
CA SER A 512 2.28 -15.19 7.43
C SER A 512 2.38 -13.72 7.82
N GLY A 513 1.89 -12.80 6.99
CA GLY A 513 1.91 -11.37 7.26
C GLY A 513 0.67 -10.65 6.73
N ALA A 514 0.27 -9.62 7.46
CA ALA A 514 -0.85 -8.75 7.13
C ALA A 514 -0.52 -7.28 7.40
N VAL A 515 -1.08 -6.40 6.56
CA VAL A 515 -0.89 -4.94 6.64
C VAL A 515 -2.22 -4.21 6.57
N ASP A 516 -2.33 -3.05 7.23
CA ASP A 516 -3.54 -2.26 7.20
C ASP A 516 -3.82 -1.65 5.82
N PRO A 517 -5.00 -1.86 5.23
CA PRO A 517 -5.42 -1.14 4.02
C PRO A 517 -5.64 0.36 4.23
N ARG A 518 -5.64 0.83 5.49
CA ARG A 518 -5.74 2.27 5.83
C ARG A 518 -4.40 3.00 5.77
N SER A 519 -3.30 2.25 5.59
CA SER A 519 -1.92 2.78 5.56
C SER A 519 -1.30 2.75 4.17
N ASP A 520 -0.18 3.45 3.99
CA ASP A 520 0.68 3.38 2.80
C ASP A 520 1.62 2.16 2.81
N GLY A 521 1.37 1.23 3.73
CA GLY A 521 2.23 0.11 4.08
C GLY A 521 2.07 -1.10 3.18
N VAL A 522 3.07 -1.98 3.23
CA VAL A 522 2.97 -3.33 2.65
C VAL A 522 3.58 -4.37 3.58
N VAL A 523 3.23 -5.64 3.35
CA VAL A 523 4.06 -6.77 3.79
C VAL A 523 5.09 -7.05 2.70
N ALA A 524 6.36 -6.89 3.03
CA ALA A 524 7.47 -7.17 2.12
C ALA A 524 8.07 -8.55 2.44
N ARG A 525 8.07 -9.45 1.45
CA ARG A 525 8.55 -10.83 1.61
C ARG A 525 9.87 -11.11 0.92
N MET A 526 10.68 -11.96 1.53
CA MET A 526 11.79 -12.59 0.82
C MET A 526 11.24 -13.63 -0.16
N VAL A 527 11.53 -13.45 -1.45
CA VAL A 527 11.23 -14.47 -2.48
C VAL A 527 12.42 -15.41 -2.59
N SER A 528 12.17 -16.72 -2.70
CA SER A 528 13.22 -17.75 -2.78
C SER A 528 14.20 -17.47 -3.92
N ALA A 529 15.47 -17.25 -3.58
CA ALA A 529 16.57 -17.20 -4.53
C ALA A 529 17.05 -18.61 -4.92
N LEU A 530 16.15 -19.48 -5.42
CA LEU A 530 16.55 -20.77 -5.99
C LEU A 530 17.06 -20.68 -7.44
N LEU A 531 17.01 -19.50 -8.07
CA LEU A 531 17.59 -19.29 -9.40
C LEU A 531 19.04 -18.77 -9.40
N ARG A 532 19.61 -18.32 -8.27
CA ARG A 532 20.98 -17.76 -8.25
C ARG A 532 22.08 -18.80 -8.00
N ALA A 533 21.78 -19.88 -7.26
CA ALA A 533 22.78 -20.91 -6.95
C ALA A 533 23.11 -21.84 -8.13
N ARG A 534 22.20 -22.00 -9.12
CA ARG A 534 22.47 -22.77 -10.34
C ARG A 534 23.33 -22.02 -11.36
N CYS A 535 23.33 -20.68 -11.35
CA CYS A 535 24.19 -19.88 -12.24
C CYS A 535 25.64 -19.81 -11.76
N ALA A 536 25.89 -19.83 -10.44
CA ALA A 536 27.25 -19.77 -9.90
C ALA A 536 28.03 -21.07 -10.11
N LEU A 537 27.40 -22.25 -9.99
CA LEU A 537 28.06 -23.52 -10.30
C LEU A 537 28.23 -23.75 -11.82
N ALA A 538 27.33 -23.22 -12.65
CA ALA A 538 27.48 -23.28 -14.10
C ALA A 538 28.66 -22.40 -14.60
N MET A 539 28.95 -21.29 -13.92
CA MET A 539 30.08 -20.43 -14.30
C MET A 539 31.46 -20.99 -13.93
N LEU A 540 31.59 -21.79 -12.88
CA LEU A 540 32.87 -22.42 -12.52
C LEU A 540 33.21 -23.64 -13.40
N ALA A 541 32.20 -24.35 -13.92
CA ALA A 541 32.41 -25.51 -14.80
C ALA A 541 32.78 -25.14 -16.25
N CYS A 542 32.57 -23.89 -16.66
CA CYS A 542 32.85 -23.42 -18.03
C CYS A 542 34.32 -23.02 -18.29
N LEU A 543 35.21 -23.11 -17.30
CA LEU A 543 36.61 -22.70 -17.45
C LEU A 543 37.56 -23.82 -17.94
N LEU A 544 37.06 -25.05 -18.21
CA LEU A 544 37.94 -26.21 -18.48
C LEU A 544 37.51 -27.15 -19.62
N VAL A 545 36.69 -26.73 -20.59
CA VAL A 545 36.36 -27.59 -21.76
C VAL A 545 36.75 -26.91 -23.09
N PRO A 546 37.51 -27.57 -23.99
CA PRO A 546 37.94 -26.98 -25.25
C PRO A 546 36.77 -26.79 -26.21
N ALA A 547 36.85 -25.71 -26.97
CA ALA A 547 35.87 -25.27 -27.96
C ALA A 547 35.58 -26.33 -29.04
N ALA A 548 34.33 -26.80 -29.10
CA ALA A 548 33.71 -27.27 -30.32
C ALA A 548 32.18 -27.23 -30.18
N GLN A 549 31.54 -26.62 -31.18
CA GLN A 549 30.09 -26.45 -31.39
C GLN A 549 29.42 -25.33 -30.57
N ALA A 550 29.65 -24.11 -31.07
CA ALA A 550 28.80 -22.97 -30.77
C ALA A 550 27.37 -23.23 -31.27
N ALA A 551 26.40 -23.26 -30.35
CA ALA A 551 25.00 -23.08 -30.68
C ALA A 551 24.79 -21.64 -31.16
N THR A 552 24.13 -21.49 -32.31
CA THR A 552 23.77 -20.22 -32.93
C THR A 552 22.87 -19.40 -32.00
N PRO A 553 23.11 -18.09 -31.79
CA PRO A 553 22.20 -17.24 -31.03
C PRO A 553 20.89 -17.06 -31.79
N GLN A 554 19.76 -17.34 -31.14
CA GLN A 554 18.44 -17.10 -31.68
C GLN A 554 18.22 -15.58 -31.78
N ALA A 555 18.05 -15.08 -33.00
CA ALA A 555 17.87 -13.66 -33.28
C ALA A 555 16.64 -13.11 -32.54
N GLN A 556 16.81 -12.00 -31.83
CA GLN A 556 15.72 -11.27 -31.19
C GLN A 556 14.85 -10.64 -32.29
N GLU A 557 13.63 -11.16 -32.51
CA GLU A 557 12.73 -10.69 -33.57
C GLU A 557 12.39 -9.19 -33.42
N ALA A 558 12.39 -8.45 -34.54
CA ALA A 558 12.08 -7.03 -34.54
C ALA A 558 10.60 -6.75 -34.14
N PRO A 559 10.31 -5.67 -33.41
CA PRO A 559 8.94 -5.32 -33.02
C PRO A 559 8.01 -5.10 -34.22
N ILE A 560 6.77 -5.59 -34.11
CA ILE A 560 5.74 -5.49 -35.14
C ILE A 560 5.23 -4.04 -35.21
N PRO A 561 5.39 -3.32 -36.33
CA PRO A 561 4.84 -1.99 -36.49
C PRO A 561 3.32 -2.04 -36.64
N VAL A 562 2.59 -1.34 -35.76
CA VAL A 562 1.13 -1.34 -35.75
C VAL A 562 0.55 0.06 -35.88
N VAL A 563 -0.55 0.18 -36.62
CA VAL A 563 -1.50 1.31 -36.52
C VAL A 563 -2.70 0.77 -35.77
N VAL A 564 -3.17 1.50 -34.75
CA VAL A 564 -4.35 1.12 -33.94
C VAL A 564 -5.49 2.06 -34.30
N ASP A 565 -6.62 1.51 -34.72
CA ASP A 565 -7.88 2.23 -34.96
C ASP A 565 -8.91 1.75 -33.95
N ASN A 566 -9.40 2.62 -33.06
CA ASN A 566 -10.27 2.22 -31.94
C ASN A 566 -11.43 3.20 -31.68
N ASP A 567 -12.45 2.76 -30.97
CA ASP A 567 -13.57 3.58 -30.51
C ASP A 567 -13.52 3.81 -28.99
N PHE A 568 -12.31 4.17 -28.53
CA PHE A 568 -11.99 4.41 -27.13
C PHE A 568 -13.03 5.26 -26.40
N GLY A 569 -13.48 4.80 -25.23
CA GLY A 569 -14.31 5.57 -24.32
C GLY A 569 -15.76 5.11 -24.20
N THR A 570 -16.19 4.14 -25.01
CA THR A 570 -17.54 3.55 -24.94
C THR A 570 -17.55 2.32 -24.04
N ASP A 571 -16.64 1.37 -24.24
CA ASP A 571 -16.40 0.24 -23.34
C ASP A 571 -14.98 0.34 -22.73
N ILE A 572 -14.73 -0.39 -21.64
CA ILE A 572 -13.45 -0.35 -20.91
C ILE A 572 -12.36 -1.23 -21.56
N ASP A 573 -12.74 -2.20 -22.39
CA ASP A 573 -11.81 -3.13 -23.00
C ASP A 573 -10.89 -2.46 -24.04
N ASP A 574 -11.33 -1.39 -24.70
CA ASP A 574 -10.47 -0.43 -25.42
C ASP A 574 -9.24 0.01 -24.60
N GLY A 575 -9.51 0.36 -23.34
CA GLY A 575 -8.51 0.81 -22.37
C GLY A 575 -7.48 -0.27 -22.11
N PHE A 576 -7.94 -1.50 -21.87
CA PHE A 576 -7.08 -2.66 -21.66
C PHE A 576 -6.30 -3.04 -22.92
N ALA A 577 -6.93 -3.02 -24.09
CA ALA A 577 -6.32 -3.35 -25.37
C ALA A 577 -5.21 -2.37 -25.73
N LEU A 578 -5.49 -1.06 -25.65
CA LEU A 578 -4.48 -0.03 -25.94
C LEU A 578 -3.35 -0.05 -24.90
N SER A 579 -3.66 -0.26 -23.61
CA SER A 579 -2.61 -0.43 -22.58
C SER A 579 -1.73 -1.65 -22.87
N LEU A 580 -2.30 -2.76 -23.34
CA LEU A 580 -1.55 -3.96 -23.71
C LEU A 580 -0.64 -3.71 -24.94
N VAL A 581 -1.10 -2.93 -25.92
CA VAL A 581 -0.27 -2.49 -27.06
C VAL A 581 0.92 -1.66 -26.58
N LEU A 582 0.68 -0.70 -25.69
CA LEU A 582 1.72 0.22 -25.19
C LEU A 582 2.73 -0.48 -24.28
N ALA A 583 2.28 -1.44 -23.47
CA ALA A 583 3.10 -2.16 -22.51
C ALA A 583 4.00 -3.23 -23.14
N SER A 584 3.69 -3.69 -24.35
CA SER A 584 4.43 -4.76 -24.99
C SER A 584 5.63 -4.25 -25.81
N PRO A 585 6.85 -4.73 -25.55
CA PRO A 585 8.01 -4.40 -26.39
C PRO A 585 7.96 -5.08 -27.78
N ARG A 586 7.05 -6.06 -27.98
CA ARG A 586 6.89 -6.74 -29.28
C ARG A 586 6.07 -5.92 -30.28
N LEU A 587 5.34 -4.90 -29.82
CA LEU A 587 4.54 -4.04 -30.67
C LEU A 587 5.14 -2.65 -30.70
N ARG A 588 5.15 -2.03 -31.88
CA ARG A 588 5.60 -0.65 -32.07
C ARG A 588 4.45 0.18 -32.62
N PRO A 589 3.68 0.88 -31.78
CA PRO A 589 2.59 1.73 -32.24
C PRO A 589 3.14 2.92 -33.03
N LEU A 590 2.74 3.03 -34.30
CA LEU A 590 3.13 4.09 -35.23
C LEU A 590 2.15 5.26 -35.22
N LEU A 591 0.89 4.99 -34.92
CA LEU A 591 -0.24 5.92 -34.92
C LEU A 591 -1.40 5.26 -34.17
N VAL A 592 -2.15 6.06 -33.41
CA VAL A 592 -3.48 5.70 -32.92
C VAL A 592 -4.50 6.61 -33.59
N THR A 593 -5.45 6.02 -34.32
CA THR A 593 -6.63 6.70 -34.86
C THR A 593 -7.86 6.35 -34.05
N THR A 594 -8.79 7.29 -33.96
CA THR A 594 -10.10 7.05 -33.35
C THR A 594 -11.17 6.99 -34.41
N THR A 595 -12.08 6.04 -34.27
CA THR A 595 -13.14 5.77 -35.24
C THR A 595 -14.51 5.92 -34.59
N TYR A 596 -15.52 6.18 -35.43
CA TYR A 596 -16.93 6.26 -35.09
C TYR A 596 -17.32 7.28 -33.98
N GLY A 597 -18.41 8.00 -34.24
CA GLY A 597 -18.92 8.97 -33.28
C GLY A 597 -18.10 10.27 -33.18
N ASP A 598 -17.95 10.83 -31.97
CA ASP A 598 -17.12 12.01 -31.69
C ASP A 598 -15.65 11.60 -31.59
N THR A 599 -15.05 11.38 -32.75
CA THR A 599 -13.66 10.94 -32.89
C THR A 599 -12.67 11.93 -32.28
N ARG A 600 -13.00 13.22 -32.18
CA ARG A 600 -12.13 14.22 -31.54
C ARG A 600 -12.10 14.04 -30.03
N LEU A 601 -13.26 13.86 -29.40
CA LEU A 601 -13.35 13.57 -27.97
C LEU A 601 -12.63 12.25 -27.64
N ARG A 602 -12.86 11.19 -28.42
CA ARG A 602 -12.14 9.91 -28.28
C ARG A 602 -10.64 10.10 -28.41
N ALA A 603 -10.18 10.89 -29.38
CA ALA A 603 -8.76 11.17 -29.58
C ALA A 603 -8.16 11.95 -28.40
N GLY A 604 -8.94 12.80 -27.75
CA GLY A 604 -8.58 13.44 -26.48
C GLY A 604 -8.35 12.40 -25.37
N LEU A 605 -9.25 11.44 -25.21
CA LEU A 605 -9.11 10.36 -24.22
C LEU A 605 -7.87 9.48 -24.51
N VAL A 606 -7.64 9.12 -25.76
CA VAL A 606 -6.41 8.40 -26.17
C VAL A 606 -5.16 9.24 -25.88
N ALA A 607 -5.20 10.54 -26.17
CA ALA A 607 -4.09 11.45 -25.90
C ALA A 607 -3.78 11.53 -24.39
N GLN A 608 -4.82 11.55 -23.54
CA GLN A 608 -4.71 11.49 -22.09
C GLN A 608 -4.08 10.18 -21.61
N LEU A 609 -4.50 9.02 -22.15
CA LEU A 609 -3.89 7.72 -21.78
C LEU A 609 -2.42 7.66 -22.13
N LEU A 610 -2.06 8.10 -23.33
CA LEU A 610 -0.67 8.14 -23.75
C LEU A 610 0.15 9.13 -22.90
N GLN A 611 -0.46 10.21 -22.39
CA GLN A 611 0.21 11.13 -21.46
C GLN A 611 0.43 10.46 -20.10
N ASP A 612 -0.62 9.90 -19.50
CA ASP A 612 -0.57 9.28 -18.18
C ASP A 612 0.36 8.06 -18.15
N THR A 613 0.54 7.40 -19.30
CA THR A 613 1.40 6.22 -19.44
C THR A 613 2.82 6.52 -19.95
N GLY A 614 3.17 7.78 -20.26
CA GLY A 614 4.50 8.16 -20.74
C GLY A 614 4.78 7.90 -22.24
N HIS A 615 3.76 7.63 -23.05
CA HIS A 615 3.85 7.31 -24.49
C HIS A 615 3.53 8.51 -25.41
N THR A 616 3.93 9.71 -25.02
CA THR A 616 3.60 10.97 -25.72
C THR A 616 4.18 11.10 -27.14
N ARG A 617 5.09 10.21 -27.54
CA ARG A 617 5.66 10.17 -28.90
C ARG A 617 4.77 9.47 -29.92
N VAL A 618 3.79 8.67 -29.48
CA VAL A 618 2.86 7.98 -30.39
C VAL A 618 1.83 8.99 -30.90
N PRO A 619 1.76 9.31 -32.19
CA PRO A 619 0.80 10.28 -32.72
C PRO A 619 -0.64 9.82 -32.53
N VAL A 620 -1.55 10.77 -32.30
CA VAL A 620 -3.00 10.54 -32.23
C VAL A 620 -3.71 11.37 -33.30
N ALA A 621 -4.69 10.78 -33.97
CA ALA A 621 -5.45 11.46 -35.00
C ALA A 621 -6.95 11.06 -34.97
N ALA A 622 -7.83 12.04 -35.12
CA ALA A 622 -9.27 11.81 -35.15
C ALA A 622 -9.71 11.35 -36.54
N GLY A 623 -10.38 10.21 -36.64
CA GLY A 623 -11.03 9.73 -37.87
C GLY A 623 -12.28 10.54 -38.24
N PRO A 624 -13.03 10.12 -39.28
CA PRO A 624 -14.25 10.80 -39.69
C PRO A 624 -15.29 10.78 -38.56
N ALA A 625 -15.81 11.95 -38.21
CA ALA A 625 -16.89 12.06 -37.23
C ALA A 625 -18.19 11.50 -37.82
N VAL A 626 -18.91 10.73 -37.03
CA VAL A 626 -20.26 10.22 -37.32
C VAL A 626 -21.17 10.74 -36.20
N GLY A 627 -22.45 11.04 -36.49
CA GLY A 627 -23.34 11.56 -35.45
C GLY A 627 -23.44 10.63 -34.24
N THR A 628 -23.25 11.15 -33.03
CA THR A 628 -23.38 10.42 -31.76
C THR A 628 -24.63 10.79 -30.99
N ARG A 629 -25.03 9.91 -30.08
CA ARG A 629 -25.97 10.27 -29.02
C ARG A 629 -25.23 10.94 -27.86
N GLU A 630 -25.88 11.90 -27.23
CA GLU A 630 -25.34 12.52 -26.02
C GLU A 630 -25.08 11.45 -24.94
N GLY A 631 -23.89 11.47 -24.35
CA GLY A 631 -23.50 10.53 -23.31
C GLY A 631 -23.03 9.15 -23.80
N GLU A 632 -22.91 8.91 -25.11
CA GLU A 632 -22.41 7.64 -25.69
C GLU A 632 -20.96 7.31 -25.30
N ILE A 633 -20.12 8.33 -25.07
CA ILE A 633 -18.74 8.18 -24.62
C ILE A 633 -18.73 8.24 -23.09
N GLY A 634 -19.00 7.10 -22.45
CA GLY A 634 -19.21 6.98 -21.01
C GLY A 634 -18.04 7.44 -20.15
N GLN A 635 -16.83 7.37 -20.70
CA GLN A 635 -15.57 7.70 -20.01
C GLN A 635 -15.08 9.14 -20.27
N ALA A 636 -15.88 9.99 -20.94
CA ALA A 636 -15.52 11.37 -21.24
C ALA A 636 -15.11 12.19 -20.00
N GLY A 637 -15.70 11.89 -18.83
CA GLY A 637 -15.37 12.54 -17.55
C GLY A 637 -13.95 12.28 -17.04
N TRP A 638 -13.18 11.41 -17.68
CA TRP A 638 -11.76 11.22 -17.40
C TRP A 638 -10.86 12.28 -18.04
N LEU A 639 -11.33 12.90 -19.13
CA LEU A 639 -10.56 13.88 -19.87
C LEU A 639 -10.26 15.10 -18.99
N ARG A 640 -8.98 15.42 -18.81
CA ARG A 640 -8.54 16.64 -18.13
C ARG A 640 -8.25 17.72 -19.17
N ASP A 641 -8.29 18.98 -18.77
CA ASP A 641 -7.84 20.09 -19.62
C ASP A 641 -6.36 19.88 -19.97
N ALA A 642 -6.09 19.34 -21.17
CA ALA A 642 -4.75 18.96 -21.60
C ALA A 642 -4.45 19.44 -23.02
N ASP A 643 -3.34 20.16 -23.16
CA ASP A 643 -2.83 20.84 -24.37
C ASP A 643 -2.24 19.91 -25.47
N ARG A 644 -2.59 18.61 -25.52
CA ARG A 644 -1.95 17.71 -26.49
C ARG A 644 -2.58 17.83 -27.89
N PRO A 645 -1.79 18.10 -28.96
CA PRO A 645 -2.32 18.22 -30.31
C PRO A 645 -2.82 16.88 -30.85
N VAL A 646 -4.13 16.82 -31.12
CA VAL A 646 -4.77 15.77 -31.91
C VAL A 646 -4.74 16.18 -33.39
N ARG A 647 -4.27 15.30 -34.27
CA ARG A 647 -4.34 15.55 -35.72
C ARG A 647 -5.79 15.45 -36.18
N ALA A 648 -6.25 16.44 -36.94
CA ALA A 648 -7.64 16.54 -37.35
C ALA A 648 -8.07 15.55 -38.45
N ASP A 649 -7.13 14.97 -39.21
CA ASP A 649 -7.41 14.02 -40.31
C ASP A 649 -6.68 12.69 -40.06
N GLY A 650 -7.35 11.77 -39.37
CA GLY A 650 -6.88 10.42 -39.07
C GLY A 650 -6.69 9.55 -40.31
N VAL A 651 -7.52 9.74 -41.33
CA VAL A 651 -7.44 8.99 -42.60
C VAL A 651 -6.12 9.31 -43.30
N GLU A 652 -5.81 10.58 -43.48
CA GLU A 652 -4.53 10.99 -44.09
C GLU A 652 -3.34 10.63 -43.20
N ALA A 653 -3.47 10.73 -41.87
CA ALA A 653 -2.41 10.31 -40.96
C ALA A 653 -2.08 8.81 -41.14
N MET A 654 -3.09 7.96 -41.23
CA MET A 654 -2.95 6.52 -41.49
C MET A 654 -2.29 6.28 -42.85
N LEU A 655 -2.83 6.84 -43.92
CA LEU A 655 -2.29 6.67 -45.28
C LEU A 655 -0.85 7.15 -45.40
N ARG A 656 -0.49 8.26 -44.73
CA ARG A 656 0.89 8.76 -44.68
C ARG A 656 1.84 7.74 -44.04
N VAL A 657 1.45 7.12 -42.93
CA VAL A 657 2.25 6.05 -42.30
C VAL A 657 2.46 4.89 -43.27
N LEU A 658 1.44 4.49 -44.03
CA LEU A 658 1.52 3.39 -45.00
C LEU A 658 2.41 3.74 -46.21
N ARG A 659 2.33 4.97 -46.73
CA ARG A 659 3.18 5.43 -47.85
C ARG A 659 4.67 5.50 -47.46
N GLN A 660 4.96 5.91 -46.23
CA GLN A 660 6.33 6.11 -45.73
C GLN A 660 7.05 4.82 -45.32
N ARG A 661 6.36 3.68 -45.31
CA ARG A 661 6.92 2.38 -44.92
C ARG A 661 6.96 1.42 -46.11
N PRO A 662 7.91 0.47 -46.14
CA PRO A 662 7.89 -0.60 -47.13
C PRO A 662 6.58 -1.40 -47.05
N ALA A 663 6.09 -1.83 -48.20
CA ALA A 663 4.88 -2.66 -48.27
C ALA A 663 5.05 -3.96 -47.47
N GLY A 664 3.98 -4.42 -46.84
CA GLY A 664 3.96 -5.65 -46.05
C GLY A 664 4.55 -5.52 -44.63
N GLN A 665 4.89 -4.31 -44.16
CA GLN A 665 5.47 -4.14 -42.81
C GLN A 665 4.48 -3.71 -41.73
N VAL A 666 3.44 -2.94 -42.09
CA VAL A 666 2.51 -2.37 -41.10
C VAL A 666 1.31 -3.27 -40.94
N THR A 667 0.96 -3.62 -39.71
CA THR A 667 -0.31 -4.28 -39.38
C THR A 667 -1.31 -3.25 -38.87
N LEU A 668 -2.54 -3.28 -39.37
CA LEU A 668 -3.63 -2.45 -38.85
C LEU A 668 -4.42 -3.27 -37.83
N LEU A 669 -4.51 -2.77 -36.60
CA LEU A 669 -5.41 -3.25 -35.55
C LEU A 669 -6.70 -2.42 -35.62
N ALA A 670 -7.79 -2.99 -36.11
CA ALA A 670 -9.09 -2.33 -36.18
C ALA A 670 -9.99 -2.86 -35.05
N LEU A 671 -10.08 -2.09 -33.97
CA LEU A 671 -10.76 -2.47 -32.73
C LEU A 671 -12.18 -1.89 -32.63
N GLY A 672 -12.46 -0.80 -33.34
CA GLY A 672 -13.80 -0.20 -33.40
C GLY A 672 -14.49 -0.32 -34.77
N PRO A 673 -15.64 0.35 -34.96
CA PRO A 673 -16.36 0.35 -36.22
C PRO A 673 -15.48 0.85 -37.38
N LEU A 674 -15.57 0.21 -38.54
CA LEU A 674 -14.59 0.33 -39.64
C LEU A 674 -14.69 1.64 -40.47
N THR A 675 -15.21 2.74 -39.92
CA THR A 675 -15.44 3.98 -40.70
C THR A 675 -14.14 4.66 -41.13
N THR A 676 -13.14 4.76 -40.25
CA THR A 676 -11.80 5.26 -40.62
C THR A 676 -11.12 4.35 -41.64
N VAL A 677 -11.22 3.03 -41.45
CA VAL A 677 -10.67 2.02 -42.35
C VAL A 677 -11.28 2.13 -43.75
N GLN A 678 -12.61 2.25 -43.84
CA GLN A 678 -13.32 2.43 -45.10
C GLN A 678 -12.90 3.71 -45.81
N ALA A 679 -12.81 4.81 -45.07
CA ALA A 679 -12.38 6.10 -45.62
C ALA A 679 -10.94 6.03 -46.14
N ALA A 680 -10.04 5.33 -45.46
CA ALA A 680 -8.66 5.13 -45.91
C ALA A 680 -8.61 4.27 -47.19
N LEU A 681 -9.33 3.15 -47.21
CA LEU A 681 -9.42 2.26 -48.38
C LEU A 681 -9.97 3.00 -49.61
N LYS A 682 -11.01 3.82 -49.45
CA LYS A 682 -11.61 4.62 -50.54
C LYS A 682 -10.70 5.74 -51.02
N ARG A 683 -10.02 6.42 -50.09
CA ARG A 683 -9.22 7.61 -50.40
C ARG A 683 -7.92 7.27 -51.13
N ASP A 684 -7.26 6.16 -50.78
CA ASP A 684 -6.04 5.72 -51.45
C ASP A 684 -5.89 4.19 -51.36
N PRO A 685 -6.58 3.45 -52.25
CA PRO A 685 -6.53 1.99 -52.27
C PRO A 685 -5.12 1.44 -52.44
N ALA A 686 -4.27 2.14 -53.19
CA ALA A 686 -2.89 1.72 -53.46
C ALA A 686 -2.00 1.82 -52.22
N ALA A 687 -2.13 2.90 -51.44
CA ALA A 687 -1.44 3.00 -50.15
C ALA A 687 -2.01 2.01 -49.11
N PHE A 688 -3.34 1.82 -49.09
CA PHE A 688 -3.99 0.87 -48.17
C PHE A 688 -3.54 -0.58 -48.45
N ALA A 689 -3.42 -0.97 -49.72
CA ALA A 689 -2.94 -2.29 -50.15
C ALA A 689 -1.50 -2.62 -49.69
N ARG A 690 -0.74 -1.64 -49.19
CA ARG A 690 0.61 -1.84 -48.64
C ARG A 690 0.62 -2.46 -47.24
N LEU A 691 -0.53 -2.57 -46.59
CA LEU A 691 -0.66 -3.23 -45.29
C LEU A 691 -0.18 -4.68 -45.37
N ARG A 692 0.47 -5.16 -44.29
CA ARG A 692 0.79 -6.58 -44.12
C ARG A 692 -0.49 -7.40 -44.02
N ARG A 693 -1.41 -6.91 -43.19
CA ARG A 693 -2.73 -7.47 -42.89
C ARG A 693 -3.53 -6.50 -42.03
N VAL A 694 -4.82 -6.73 -41.97
CA VAL A 694 -5.73 -6.16 -40.97
C VAL A 694 -6.09 -7.25 -39.97
N VAL A 695 -6.00 -6.95 -38.68
CA VAL A 695 -6.46 -7.81 -37.58
C VAL A 695 -7.56 -7.04 -36.87
N LEU A 696 -8.79 -7.55 -36.85
CA LEU A 696 -9.95 -6.79 -36.40
C LEU A 696 -10.81 -7.53 -35.37
N MET A 697 -11.26 -6.78 -34.35
CA MET A 697 -12.37 -7.21 -33.51
C MET A 697 -13.66 -6.94 -34.28
N GLY A 698 -14.42 -8.00 -34.57
CA GLY A 698 -15.73 -7.82 -35.19
C GLY A 698 -16.31 -9.07 -35.80
N GLY A 699 -17.62 -9.07 -35.94
CA GLY A 699 -18.39 -10.18 -36.48
C GLY A 699 -18.72 -11.25 -35.43
N SER A 700 -19.57 -12.18 -35.87
CA SER A 700 -20.18 -13.25 -35.11
C SER A 700 -20.56 -14.32 -36.13
N LEU A 701 -19.77 -15.40 -36.21
CA LEU A 701 -19.88 -16.37 -37.32
C LEU A 701 -20.70 -17.60 -36.94
N ARG A 702 -20.45 -18.16 -35.75
CA ARG A 702 -21.15 -19.32 -35.20
C ARG A 702 -21.81 -19.01 -33.86
N ARG A 703 -21.31 -17.99 -33.16
CA ARG A 703 -21.79 -17.59 -31.83
C ARG A 703 -22.06 -16.08 -31.75
N GLY A 704 -23.23 -15.71 -31.22
CA GLY A 704 -23.58 -14.34 -30.86
C GLY A 704 -23.17 -13.99 -29.43
N TYR A 705 -23.53 -12.79 -28.97
CA TYR A 705 -23.25 -12.38 -27.59
C TYR A 705 -23.76 -13.41 -26.57
N GLY A 706 -22.92 -13.72 -25.57
CA GLY A 706 -23.23 -14.59 -24.44
C GLY A 706 -24.45 -14.16 -23.64
N PRO A 707 -24.91 -14.98 -22.67
CA PRO A 707 -26.16 -14.74 -21.93
C PRO A 707 -26.03 -13.49 -21.06
N VAL A 708 -26.41 -12.39 -21.65
CA VAL A 708 -26.87 -11.21 -20.95
C VAL A 708 -28.35 -11.42 -20.68
N ALA A 709 -28.75 -11.46 -19.41
CA ALA A 709 -30.14 -11.44 -18.93
C ALA A 709 -31.23 -11.77 -19.98
N GLY A 710 -31.30 -13.02 -20.45
CA GLY A 710 -32.47 -13.52 -21.19
C GLY A 710 -32.36 -13.94 -22.66
N THR A 711 -31.17 -14.07 -23.29
CA THR A 711 -31.07 -14.67 -24.65
C THR A 711 -30.10 -15.85 -24.73
N ASN A 712 -30.47 -16.89 -25.49
CA ASN A 712 -29.65 -18.09 -25.74
C ASN A 712 -28.45 -17.77 -26.66
N SER A 713 -27.25 -18.21 -26.28
CA SER A 713 -25.96 -17.78 -26.83
C SER A 713 -25.38 -18.63 -27.98
N ASP A 714 -26.19 -19.46 -28.65
CA ASP A 714 -25.69 -20.43 -29.63
C ASP A 714 -25.96 -20.03 -31.09
N THR A 715 -26.47 -18.82 -31.32
CA THR A 715 -26.77 -18.31 -32.66
C THR A 715 -26.02 -17.02 -32.95
N PRO A 716 -25.45 -16.85 -34.16
CA PRO A 716 -24.83 -15.59 -34.57
C PRO A 716 -25.74 -14.37 -34.41
N SER A 717 -25.16 -13.21 -34.11
CA SER A 717 -25.85 -11.93 -33.97
C SER A 717 -25.10 -10.82 -34.70
N ALA A 718 -25.76 -9.70 -35.03
CA ALA A 718 -25.09 -8.55 -35.60
C ALA A 718 -24.16 -7.95 -34.54
N GLU A 719 -22.86 -8.20 -34.67
CA GLU A 719 -21.83 -7.67 -33.78
C GLU A 719 -21.73 -6.15 -33.99
N TYR A 720 -21.56 -5.41 -32.89
CA TYR A 720 -21.69 -3.95 -32.85
C TYR A 720 -20.81 -3.22 -33.86
N ASN A 721 -19.51 -3.54 -33.95
CA ASN A 721 -18.57 -2.88 -34.85
C ASN A 721 -18.96 -3.07 -36.33
N ILE A 722 -19.37 -4.28 -36.69
CA ILE A 722 -19.78 -4.58 -38.07
C ILE A 722 -21.17 -4.04 -38.38
N LYS A 723 -22.11 -4.09 -37.43
CA LYS A 723 -23.46 -3.52 -37.54
C LYS A 723 -23.43 -2.03 -37.86
N LEU A 724 -22.48 -1.30 -37.31
CA LEU A 724 -22.34 0.14 -37.55
C LEU A 724 -21.70 0.47 -38.90
N ALA A 725 -21.01 -0.49 -39.54
CA ALA A 725 -20.33 -0.28 -40.82
C ALA A 725 -20.31 -1.54 -41.71
N PRO A 726 -21.46 -2.13 -42.08
CA PRO A 726 -21.51 -3.42 -42.79
C PRO A 726 -20.85 -3.32 -44.17
N GLN A 727 -21.08 -2.21 -44.88
CA GLN A 727 -20.44 -1.95 -46.17
C GLN A 727 -18.91 -1.84 -46.06
N ALA A 728 -18.38 -1.30 -44.96
CA ALA A 728 -16.94 -1.17 -44.76
C ALA A 728 -16.26 -2.55 -44.68
N LEU A 729 -16.89 -3.51 -43.99
CA LEU A 729 -16.37 -4.88 -43.97
C LEU A 729 -16.43 -5.54 -45.36
N ARG A 730 -17.51 -5.36 -46.12
CA ARG A 730 -17.60 -5.88 -47.52
C ARG A 730 -16.45 -5.36 -48.38
N GLU A 731 -16.20 -4.06 -48.32
CA GLU A 731 -15.13 -3.41 -49.08
C GLU A 731 -13.74 -3.86 -48.61
N LEU A 732 -13.54 -4.02 -47.29
CA LEU A 732 -12.29 -4.53 -46.73
C LEU A 732 -12.00 -5.97 -47.18
N LEU A 733 -12.99 -6.87 -47.10
CA LEU A 733 -12.85 -8.26 -47.55
C LEU A 733 -12.59 -8.37 -49.06
N ALA A 734 -13.07 -7.40 -49.85
CA ALA A 734 -12.83 -7.31 -51.28
C ALA A 734 -11.51 -6.59 -51.64
N SER A 735 -10.81 -5.98 -50.68
CA SER A 735 -9.64 -5.12 -50.93
C SER A 735 -8.38 -5.88 -51.39
N GLY A 736 -8.33 -7.20 -51.16
CA GLY A 736 -7.15 -8.03 -51.40
C GLY A 736 -6.07 -7.93 -50.30
N VAL A 737 -6.24 -7.07 -49.29
CA VAL A 737 -5.40 -7.08 -48.08
C VAL A 737 -5.76 -8.30 -47.24
N PRO A 738 -4.78 -9.06 -46.70
CA PRO A 738 -5.10 -10.18 -45.81
C PRO A 738 -5.87 -9.70 -44.56
N VAL A 739 -7.03 -10.32 -44.30
CA VAL A 739 -7.89 -9.99 -43.16
C VAL A 739 -7.92 -11.15 -42.17
N GLU A 740 -7.63 -10.85 -40.90
CA GLU A 740 -7.80 -11.76 -39.77
C GLU A 740 -8.92 -11.23 -38.87
N VAL A 741 -9.97 -12.01 -38.67
CA VAL A 741 -11.19 -11.64 -37.94
C VAL A 741 -11.17 -12.32 -36.57
N GLN A 742 -11.39 -11.53 -35.51
CA GLN A 742 -11.66 -12.00 -34.16
C GLN A 742 -13.14 -11.74 -33.84
N PRO A 743 -14.05 -12.68 -34.19
CA PRO A 743 -15.47 -12.55 -33.95
C PRO A 743 -15.85 -12.91 -32.50
N LEU A 744 -17.10 -12.64 -32.11
CA LEU A 744 -17.68 -12.99 -30.79
C LEU A 744 -17.47 -14.46 -30.39
N ASP A 745 -17.32 -15.35 -31.37
CA ASP A 745 -16.91 -16.74 -31.18
C ASP A 745 -15.67 -16.89 -30.27
N SER A 746 -14.75 -15.93 -30.33
CA SER A 746 -13.45 -15.97 -29.64
C SER A 746 -13.19 -14.80 -28.69
N THR A 747 -13.92 -13.69 -28.78
CA THR A 747 -13.55 -12.45 -28.07
C THR A 747 -14.18 -12.33 -26.68
N GLU A 748 -15.22 -13.12 -26.39
CA GLU A 748 -15.91 -13.12 -25.09
C GLU A 748 -15.11 -13.77 -23.96
N ILE A 749 -14.15 -13.00 -23.41
CA ILE A 749 -13.32 -13.35 -22.27
C ILE A 749 -13.59 -12.38 -21.12
N ALA A 750 -14.26 -12.85 -20.07
CA ALA A 750 -14.41 -12.06 -18.84
C ALA A 750 -13.06 -11.84 -18.16
N LEU A 751 -12.77 -10.61 -17.74
CA LEU A 751 -11.59 -10.29 -16.93
C LEU A 751 -11.82 -10.76 -15.49
N PRO A 752 -11.06 -11.75 -14.98
CA PRO A 752 -11.23 -12.21 -13.60
C PRO A 752 -10.94 -11.09 -12.61
N ALA A 753 -11.76 -10.98 -11.56
CA ALA A 753 -11.63 -9.92 -10.55
C ALA A 753 -10.27 -9.92 -9.84
N ASP A 754 -9.63 -11.09 -9.67
CA ASP A 754 -8.29 -11.20 -9.12
C ASP A 754 -7.23 -10.64 -10.08
N LEU A 755 -7.33 -10.94 -11.38
CA LEU A 755 -6.43 -10.40 -12.38
C LEU A 755 -6.64 -8.88 -12.54
N GLN A 756 -7.88 -8.42 -12.53
CA GLN A 756 -8.21 -7.00 -12.52
C GLN A 756 -7.57 -6.27 -11.33
N ALA A 757 -7.78 -6.79 -10.11
CA ALA A 757 -7.20 -6.20 -8.91
C ALA A 757 -5.66 -6.21 -8.96
N ARG A 758 -5.06 -7.24 -9.56
CA ARG A 758 -3.60 -7.28 -9.81
C ARG A 758 -3.14 -6.21 -10.79
N ILE A 759 -3.88 -5.96 -11.86
CA ILE A 759 -3.57 -4.90 -12.83
C ILE A 759 -3.65 -3.53 -12.16
N PHE A 760 -4.70 -3.27 -11.37
CA PHE A 760 -4.87 -1.97 -10.70
C PHE A 760 -3.89 -1.75 -9.54
N ALA A 761 -3.36 -2.82 -8.95
CA ALA A 761 -2.32 -2.76 -7.93
C ALA A 761 -0.89 -2.87 -8.49
N ALA A 762 -0.73 -3.10 -9.80
CA ALA A 762 0.59 -3.28 -10.38
C ALA A 762 1.34 -1.95 -10.38
N PRO A 763 2.66 -1.93 -10.09
CA PRO A 763 3.48 -0.73 -10.18
C PRO A 763 3.82 -0.42 -11.65
N THR A 764 2.79 -0.32 -12.49
CA THR A 764 2.90 0.00 -13.90
C THR A 764 2.20 1.33 -14.17
N PRO A 765 2.65 2.10 -15.17
CA PRO A 765 2.02 3.38 -15.50
C PRO A 765 0.59 3.22 -16.06
N TYR A 766 0.14 1.99 -16.30
CA TYR A 766 -1.21 1.66 -16.80
C TYR A 766 -2.23 1.47 -15.68
N ALA A 767 -1.79 1.11 -14.46
CA ALA A 767 -2.68 0.75 -13.36
C ALA A 767 -3.64 1.87 -12.96
N GLY A 768 -3.13 3.09 -12.79
CA GLY A 768 -3.92 4.28 -12.43
C GLY A 768 -4.96 4.65 -13.50
N PRO A 769 -4.56 4.86 -14.77
CA PRO A 769 -5.50 5.14 -15.87
C PRO A 769 -6.58 4.07 -16.03
N LEU A 770 -6.20 2.79 -16.04
CA LEU A 770 -7.15 1.68 -16.20
C LEU A 770 -8.14 1.62 -15.02
N SER A 771 -7.71 1.86 -13.78
CA SER A 771 -8.60 1.89 -12.62
C SER A 771 -9.62 3.04 -12.70
N LYS A 772 -9.21 4.22 -13.18
CA LYS A 772 -10.11 5.38 -13.33
C LYS A 772 -11.13 5.19 -14.46
N LEU A 773 -10.65 4.71 -15.61
CA LEU A 773 -11.50 4.36 -16.75
C LEU A 773 -12.51 3.26 -16.36
N TYR A 774 -12.06 2.26 -15.60
CA TYR A 774 -12.92 1.20 -15.09
C TYR A 774 -14.00 1.74 -14.15
N ALA A 775 -13.66 2.65 -13.23
CA ALA A 775 -14.65 3.24 -12.33
C ALA A 775 -15.77 3.98 -13.09
N LEU A 776 -15.41 4.74 -14.13
CA LEU A 776 -16.38 5.46 -14.98
C LEU A 776 -17.26 4.49 -15.79
N TRP A 777 -16.67 3.43 -16.33
CA TRP A 777 -17.39 2.38 -17.04
C TRP A 777 -18.34 1.62 -16.09
N ALA A 778 -17.84 1.16 -14.94
CA ALA A 778 -18.59 0.37 -13.97
C ALA A 778 -19.78 1.14 -13.39
N ALA A 779 -19.66 2.47 -13.24
CA ALA A 779 -20.76 3.33 -12.79
C ALA A 779 -21.92 3.42 -13.80
N ARG A 780 -21.68 3.07 -15.07
CA ARG A 780 -22.65 3.22 -16.18
C ARG A 780 -23.01 1.89 -16.85
N SER A 781 -22.26 0.82 -16.57
CA SER A 781 -22.40 -0.48 -17.22
C SER A 781 -23.73 -1.14 -16.82
N PRO A 782 -24.63 -1.39 -17.77
CA PRO A 782 -25.86 -2.16 -17.50
C PRO A 782 -25.59 -3.66 -17.36
N TRP A 783 -24.34 -4.09 -17.57
CA TRP A 783 -23.93 -5.50 -17.67
C TRP A 783 -23.13 -5.99 -16.45
N GLY A 784 -23.13 -5.22 -15.36
CA GLY A 784 -22.40 -5.52 -14.13
C GLY A 784 -20.98 -4.97 -14.13
N THR A 785 -20.16 -5.43 -13.18
CA THR A 785 -18.83 -4.87 -12.89
C THR A 785 -17.67 -5.68 -13.47
N THR A 786 -17.95 -6.76 -14.21
CA THR A 786 -16.92 -7.60 -14.83
C THR A 786 -16.74 -7.26 -16.31
N PRO A 787 -15.61 -6.66 -16.72
CA PRO A 787 -15.34 -6.35 -18.12
C PRO A 787 -15.23 -7.61 -18.98
N THR A 788 -15.73 -7.54 -20.21
CA THR A 788 -15.43 -8.53 -21.25
C THR A 788 -14.35 -7.97 -22.16
N LEU A 789 -13.30 -8.75 -22.44
CA LEU A 789 -12.08 -8.28 -23.08
C LEU A 789 -12.10 -8.46 -24.60
N PHE A 790 -13.07 -7.87 -25.31
CA PHE A 790 -13.25 -8.11 -26.74
C PHE A 790 -12.03 -7.68 -27.55
N ASP A 791 -11.58 -6.44 -27.33
CA ASP A 791 -10.48 -5.81 -28.09
C ASP A 791 -9.09 -6.31 -27.69
N VAL A 792 -8.98 -6.98 -26.54
CA VAL A 792 -7.72 -7.54 -26.08
C VAL A 792 -7.31 -8.75 -26.91
N VAL A 793 -8.26 -9.52 -27.44
CA VAL A 793 -7.98 -10.75 -28.18
C VAL A 793 -7.22 -10.50 -29.50
N PRO A 794 -7.60 -9.53 -30.36
CA PRO A 794 -6.79 -9.11 -31.50
C PRO A 794 -5.33 -8.76 -31.14
N VAL A 795 -5.14 -8.04 -30.03
CA VAL A 795 -3.81 -7.66 -29.54
C VAL A 795 -3.03 -8.89 -29.06
N ALA A 796 -3.66 -9.75 -28.26
CA ALA A 796 -3.07 -11.00 -27.78
C ALA A 796 -2.67 -11.91 -28.95
N ARG A 797 -3.47 -11.97 -30.01
CA ARG A 797 -3.17 -12.73 -31.24
C ARG A 797 -1.94 -12.23 -31.98
N LEU A 798 -1.64 -10.93 -31.93
CA LEU A 798 -0.37 -10.39 -32.45
C LEU A 798 0.82 -10.72 -31.55
N LEU A 799 0.61 -10.68 -30.23
CA LEU A 799 1.65 -10.95 -29.24
C LEU A 799 2.04 -12.42 -29.18
N ASP A 800 1.09 -13.32 -29.42
CA ASP A 800 1.31 -14.75 -29.38
C ASP A 800 0.43 -15.45 -30.42
N PRO A 801 1.01 -15.91 -31.53
CA PRO A 801 0.25 -16.57 -32.58
C PRO A 801 -0.44 -17.86 -32.17
N ALA A 802 -0.06 -18.46 -31.05
CA ALA A 802 -0.69 -19.69 -30.57
C ALA A 802 -1.86 -19.43 -29.62
N VAL A 803 -2.30 -18.18 -29.45
CA VAL A 803 -3.58 -17.83 -28.81
C VAL A 803 -4.77 -18.40 -29.58
N CYS A 804 -4.65 -18.50 -30.91
CA CYS A 804 -5.68 -19.06 -31.78
C CYS A 804 -5.03 -19.57 -33.07
N THR A 805 -5.54 -20.68 -33.60
CA THR A 805 -5.24 -21.11 -34.97
C THR A 805 -6.32 -20.59 -35.91
N PRO A 806 -6.03 -19.62 -36.81
CA PRO A 806 -7.05 -19.05 -37.67
C PRO A 806 -7.56 -20.06 -38.70
N VAL A 807 -8.87 -20.05 -38.94
CA VAL A 807 -9.54 -20.87 -39.95
C VAL A 807 -9.78 -20.01 -41.21
N PRO A 808 -9.28 -20.40 -42.39
CA PRO A 808 -9.61 -19.71 -43.63
C PRO A 808 -11.10 -19.86 -43.95
N LEU A 809 -11.82 -18.74 -44.09
CA LEU A 809 -13.26 -18.73 -44.35
C LEU A 809 -13.61 -17.72 -45.44
N HIS A 810 -14.69 -17.99 -46.15
CA HIS A 810 -15.36 -16.98 -46.97
C HIS A 810 -16.41 -16.30 -46.10
N VAL A 811 -16.09 -15.11 -45.58
CA VAL A 811 -16.99 -14.32 -44.72
C VAL A 811 -17.85 -13.44 -45.62
N THR A 812 -19.17 -13.48 -45.40
CA THR A 812 -20.13 -12.55 -45.99
C THR A 812 -20.77 -11.71 -44.89
N VAL A 813 -21.26 -10.52 -45.24
CA VAL A 813 -21.99 -9.63 -44.34
C VAL A 813 -23.20 -9.04 -45.06
N ASP A 814 -24.36 -9.10 -44.42
CA ASP A 814 -25.59 -8.49 -44.94
C ASP A 814 -25.73 -7.02 -44.54
N ASP A 815 -26.81 -6.37 -44.98
CA ASP A 815 -27.03 -4.94 -44.74
C ASP A 815 -27.34 -4.62 -43.27
N ASP A 816 -27.72 -5.61 -42.47
CA ASP A 816 -27.95 -5.50 -41.03
C ASP A 816 -26.68 -5.75 -40.21
N GLY A 817 -25.56 -6.09 -40.86
CA GLY A 817 -24.28 -6.37 -40.24
C GLY A 817 -24.13 -7.79 -39.68
N MET A 818 -24.99 -8.73 -40.07
CA MET A 818 -24.80 -10.13 -39.72
C MET A 818 -23.68 -10.72 -40.57
N THR A 819 -22.64 -11.22 -39.91
CA THR A 819 -21.59 -11.98 -40.59
C THR A 819 -21.95 -13.45 -40.70
N ARG A 820 -21.63 -14.10 -41.83
CA ARG A 820 -21.90 -15.52 -42.06
C ARG A 820 -20.75 -16.20 -42.77
N GLU A 821 -20.67 -17.51 -42.59
CA GLU A 821 -19.86 -18.36 -43.47
C GLU A 821 -20.59 -18.53 -44.81
N GLY A 822 -20.02 -17.95 -45.86
CA GLY A 822 -20.50 -18.07 -47.23
C GLY A 822 -19.81 -19.18 -48.01
N GLN A 823 -20.28 -19.39 -49.24
CA GLN A 823 -19.69 -20.33 -50.19
C GLN A 823 -18.72 -19.56 -51.10
N GLY A 824 -17.46 -19.97 -51.16
CA GLY A 824 -16.45 -19.32 -52.01
C GLY A 824 -15.01 -19.56 -51.54
N ALA A 825 -14.05 -19.02 -52.30
CA ALA A 825 -12.66 -19.00 -51.88
C ALA A 825 -12.49 -18.12 -50.61
N PRO A 826 -11.65 -18.51 -49.63
CA PRO A 826 -11.47 -17.73 -48.41
C PRO A 826 -11.08 -16.27 -48.70
N ASN A 827 -11.79 -15.33 -48.08
CA ASN A 827 -11.50 -13.89 -48.14
C ASN A 827 -11.01 -13.32 -46.78
N ALA A 828 -11.04 -14.15 -45.73
CA ALA A 828 -10.49 -13.85 -44.42
C ALA A 828 -10.02 -15.12 -43.72
N SER A 829 -9.27 -14.95 -42.63
CA SER A 829 -9.03 -16.01 -41.65
C SER A 829 -9.71 -15.63 -40.33
N ALA A 830 -10.50 -16.50 -39.75
CA ALA A 830 -11.23 -16.22 -38.51
C ALA A 830 -10.67 -17.02 -37.34
N CYS A 831 -10.53 -16.35 -36.20
CA CYS A 831 -10.26 -17.00 -34.92
C CYS A 831 -11.57 -17.44 -34.29
N LEU A 832 -11.88 -18.74 -34.37
CA LEU A 832 -13.14 -19.28 -33.85
C LEU A 832 -12.99 -19.95 -32.48
N ASP A 833 -11.78 -20.36 -32.13
CA ASP A 833 -11.45 -20.98 -30.86
C ASP A 833 -10.19 -20.32 -30.30
N VAL A 834 -10.28 -19.83 -29.07
CA VAL A 834 -9.22 -19.07 -28.42
C VAL A 834 -8.79 -19.76 -27.13
N ASP A 835 -7.48 -19.81 -26.91
CA ASP A 835 -6.94 -20.17 -25.61
C ASP A 835 -7.12 -18.99 -24.64
N LYS A 836 -8.26 -18.97 -23.95
CA LYS A 836 -8.62 -17.92 -22.98
C LYS A 836 -7.58 -17.80 -21.87
N ALA A 837 -7.03 -18.92 -21.40
CA ALA A 837 -6.03 -18.93 -20.34
C ALA A 837 -4.74 -18.23 -20.80
N ARG A 838 -4.35 -18.44 -22.06
CA ARG A 838 -3.20 -17.78 -22.66
C ARG A 838 -3.39 -16.29 -22.86
N VAL A 839 -4.59 -15.84 -23.27
CA VAL A 839 -4.93 -14.41 -23.32
C VAL A 839 -4.80 -13.78 -21.93
N LEU A 840 -5.40 -14.38 -20.91
CA LEU A 840 -5.33 -13.88 -19.53
C LEU A 840 -3.89 -13.89 -18.98
N ALA A 841 -3.09 -14.89 -19.33
CA ALA A 841 -1.67 -14.95 -18.97
C ALA A 841 -0.85 -13.82 -19.63
N LEU A 842 -1.12 -13.50 -20.90
CA LEU A 842 -0.50 -12.37 -21.58
C LEU A 842 -0.85 -11.05 -20.92
N VAL A 843 -2.14 -10.83 -20.65
CA VAL A 843 -2.62 -9.64 -19.92
C VAL A 843 -1.93 -9.54 -18.56
N ALA A 844 -1.90 -10.63 -17.79
CA ALA A 844 -1.26 -10.68 -16.48
C ALA A 844 0.24 -10.37 -16.55
N SER A 845 0.97 -11.01 -17.47
CA SER A 845 2.41 -10.85 -17.59
C SER A 845 2.83 -9.46 -18.08
N THR A 846 1.95 -8.78 -18.84
CA THR A 846 2.26 -7.51 -19.49
C THR A 846 1.78 -6.31 -18.67
N LEU A 847 0.55 -6.35 -18.16
CA LEU A 847 -0.05 -5.24 -17.40
C LEU A 847 0.13 -5.38 -15.88
N ALA A 848 0.38 -6.60 -15.39
CA ALA A 848 0.66 -6.88 -13.98
C ALA A 848 1.95 -7.72 -13.79
N PRO A 849 3.10 -7.31 -14.36
CA PRO A 849 4.34 -8.06 -14.26
C PRO A 849 4.78 -8.18 -12.80
N ALA A 850 5.27 -9.37 -12.42
CA ALA A 850 5.95 -9.52 -11.14
C ALA A 850 7.20 -8.63 -11.09
N ALA A 851 7.43 -7.93 -9.98
CA ALA A 851 8.57 -7.03 -9.83
C ALA A 851 9.89 -7.74 -10.19
N LYS A 852 10.56 -7.27 -11.26
CA LYS A 852 11.89 -7.75 -11.63
C LYS A 852 12.88 -7.33 -10.53
N ALA A 853 13.61 -8.29 -9.96
CA ALA A 853 14.78 -7.99 -9.15
C ALA A 853 15.79 -7.24 -10.05
N ALA A 854 16.10 -5.99 -9.70
CA ALA A 854 17.01 -5.14 -10.46
C ALA A 854 18.36 -5.86 -10.69
N GLN A 855 18.68 -6.12 -11.95
CA GLN A 855 20.00 -6.52 -12.38
C GLN A 855 20.85 -5.26 -12.39
N VAL A 856 21.73 -5.13 -11.40
CA VAL A 856 22.91 -4.27 -11.49
C VAL A 856 23.84 -4.97 -12.50
N GLN A 857 23.97 -4.41 -13.70
CA GLN A 857 25.11 -4.75 -14.57
C GLN A 857 26.34 -4.03 -14.02
N PRO A 858 27.52 -4.67 -14.07
CA PRO A 858 28.75 -4.20 -13.40
C PRO A 858 29.28 -2.87 -13.92
#